data_AF-A0A7Y5W3U8-F1
#
_entry.id   AF-A0A7Y5W3U8-F1
#
_cell.length_a   1.000
_cell.length_b   1.000
_cell.length_c   1.000
_cell.angle_alpha   90.00
_cell.angle_beta   90.00
_cell.angle_gamma   90.00
#
_symmetry.space_group_name_H-M   'P 1'
#
loop_
_entity.id
_entity.type
_entity.pdbx_description
1 polymer ?
#
loop_
_entity_poly.entity_id
_entity_poly.type
_entity_poly.pdbx_seq_one_letter_code
_entity_poly.pdbx_strand_id
1 'polypeptide(L)'
;MKTSTFAGILACLVTPVLLAQVVLSPTPGRIVGHPQLALKTGQPNTVEGRELNTPQDVAVDAERDILYVADTGNNRVMAWRNASTVSGAAYADLIIGQRDRFSSLSLGPGSDLSTGLTSPTAVALDREGNLYVIDAGNNRILRFPQPFEQTSELKQPDLVLGQPNFNSRTANNGGVSERSLAFLISNSLYRSDLVFDQQGNLYVSDAGNNRVLRYPAAELRSGNNNAAADLVLGQVLFNTRDAQANGTTGGVDNRVAAKDRMRAPSGMALDDDGRLYVTDGVMPSTSNPQTRVLVFEPPFVNGKVASAVMGVPVPAQGQSFVNQYNFFGAEGVFLIGNTPFVLDTNGSRLLRYPTYANWTPGVSPGAVAVMGQSMNTPGPLFPNGGSATASPTSFANPVRAAVAGGSVYLVDSGNNRILVFPNLAQGNSPATRVIGQYEFQYRAPNLLDEHGMNYPTGVAVDRRSDPPRLYVADRNNHRVLGYADARRLQPNAPADLVLGQANFLSAIPNFPSGNADLPTETGLVLPSAVAVDNDGNLWVADTGNGRVLRFPRPFDRVGQQQRPDIVIGQAEFNLKIQDATRSTMSAPVGLAFTNEGHLLVSDAQHNRVLYFDKNQLTNGAAAQKVFGQGDFFSSASGDERNRMNSPRHIAVDIDDRLYVADSGNNRVLLFDRVPASPEANVDSAVSLENTTTTTRLRAPVGVAVYRDTGEIWVTDANNRLFRYASFLQLLTNPNAFAETSLAAVGPISASFDTFGNLLVGEGTNRVAIYYQASKLVNGANFGRARANDVGPGQRVVPGMIASLFRLGQPFTSQTVSFDSLPNPVPLPRVLADTQVLLNNEPVPLYFVSPEQINFLVPMNAPESGEVQVQVVRQSTGQVLAVGCTAQFVSNRHSCAGPLQADVASPGLFTRDASGAGQIAALNEDGKTINSSENPISRGQVIQVFGTGQGRVPNAPPDGEVAQGEIRTTGEIQVLVGTRFVDPADIQYSGLAPSLIGVWQINVRIPEWVAPSDAVDFVVLYRSRLSNLQNGTVLKTTIAVRQ
;
A
#
# COMPACT_ATOMS: atom_id res chain seq x y z
N MET A 1 62.23 43.04 29.58
CA MET A 1 63.38 42.33 28.98
C MET A 1 62.89 40.99 28.43
N LYS A 2 63.08 40.76 27.12
CA LYS A 2 63.04 39.51 26.32
C LYS A 2 62.00 38.43 26.73
N THR A 3 60.99 38.12 25.93
CA THR A 3 61.08 37.31 24.69
C THR A 3 59.69 37.28 24.01
N SER A 4 59.61 37.33 22.67
CA SER A 4 58.40 36.91 21.95
C SER A 4 58.74 36.47 20.53
N THR A 5 58.53 35.18 20.31
CA THR A 5 58.80 34.40 19.10
C THR A 5 57.46 34.07 18.41
N PHE A 6 57.50 33.94 17.08
CA PHE A 6 56.49 33.32 16.22
C PHE A 6 55.12 34.00 16.06
N ALA A 7 55.05 34.86 15.04
CA ALA A 7 53.84 35.16 14.29
C ALA A 7 53.75 34.21 13.09
N GLY A 8 52.70 33.41 13.02
CA GLY A 8 52.38 32.53 11.90
C GLY A 8 51.45 31.39 12.32
N ILE A 9 50.19 31.46 11.85
CA ILE A 9 49.11 30.46 11.98
C ILE A 9 48.28 30.55 13.27
N LEU A 10 47.25 31.40 13.25
CA LEU A 10 45.96 31.12 13.89
C LEU A 10 44.86 31.98 13.25
N ALA A 11 44.59 31.76 11.97
CA ALA A 11 43.40 32.26 11.30
C ALA A 11 42.35 31.13 11.28
N CYS A 12 41.14 31.45 11.72
CA CYS A 12 39.90 30.69 11.53
C CYS A 12 39.80 29.30 12.20
N LEU A 13 39.55 29.28 13.51
CA LEU A 13 38.66 28.27 14.10
C LEU A 13 37.22 28.79 14.04
N VAL A 14 36.66 28.84 12.83
CA VAL A 14 35.22 28.67 12.69
C VAL A 14 35.01 27.16 12.82
N THR A 15 34.71 26.67 14.02
CA THR A 15 34.05 25.36 14.11
C THR A 15 32.79 25.48 13.26
N PRO A 16 32.62 24.70 12.18
CA PRO A 16 31.32 24.64 11.53
C PRO A 16 30.36 24.22 12.64
N VAL A 17 29.34 25.04 12.90
CA VAL A 17 28.19 24.59 13.65
C VAL A 17 27.69 23.40 12.84
N LEU A 18 27.96 22.18 13.31
CA LEU A 18 27.31 20.97 12.82
C LEU A 18 25.82 21.28 12.90
N LEU A 19 25.18 21.49 11.75
CA LEU A 19 23.74 21.68 11.68
C LEU A 19 23.12 20.50 12.44
N ALA A 20 22.23 20.82 13.39
CA ALA A 20 21.56 19.78 14.15
C ALA A 20 20.86 18.83 13.17
N GLN A 21 21.11 17.54 13.36
CA GLN A 21 20.46 16.44 12.64
C GLN A 21 18.95 16.65 12.58
N VAL A 22 18.37 16.55 11.38
CA VAL A 22 16.91 16.64 11.22
C VAL A 22 16.26 15.40 11.82
N VAL A 23 15.30 15.57 12.73
CA VAL A 23 14.49 14.47 13.26
C VAL A 23 13.26 14.31 12.37
N LEU A 24 13.13 13.15 11.72
CA LEU A 24 11.96 12.80 10.93
C LEU A 24 10.89 12.11 11.78
N SER A 25 9.63 12.28 11.40
CA SER A 25 8.52 11.47 11.92
C SER A 25 8.78 9.99 11.60
N PRO A 26 8.43 9.05 12.50
CA PRO A 26 8.63 7.63 12.29
C PRO A 26 7.55 7.02 11.38
N THR A 27 6.47 7.75 11.16
CA THR A 27 5.39 7.41 10.22
C THR A 27 5.30 8.48 9.14
N PRO A 28 4.92 8.10 7.90
CA PRO A 28 4.72 9.07 6.84
C PRO A 28 3.54 9.99 7.16
N GLY A 29 3.71 11.29 6.91
CA GLY A 29 2.63 12.27 7.08
C GLY A 29 1.70 12.33 5.87
N ARG A 30 2.22 11.99 4.69
CA ARG A 30 1.47 11.96 3.42
C ARG A 30 2.00 10.83 2.53
N ILE A 31 1.19 10.42 1.57
CA ILE A 31 1.54 9.43 0.55
C ILE A 31 0.98 9.85 -0.82
N VAL A 32 1.49 9.24 -1.89
CA VAL A 32 0.83 9.16 -3.21
C VAL A 32 0.82 7.69 -3.67
N GLY A 33 -0.12 7.30 -4.52
CA GLY A 33 -0.30 5.90 -4.94
C GLY A 33 -1.51 5.20 -4.34
N HIS A 34 -2.06 5.73 -3.23
CA HIS A 34 -3.21 5.14 -2.56
C HIS A 34 -4.05 6.19 -1.80
N PRO A 35 -5.35 5.97 -1.56
CA PRO A 35 -6.21 6.85 -0.76
C PRO A 35 -6.00 6.79 0.76
N GLN A 36 -5.20 5.86 1.29
CA GLN A 36 -5.10 5.63 2.74
C GLN A 36 -3.64 5.55 3.21
N LEU A 37 -3.33 6.22 4.33
CA LEU A 37 -2.00 6.17 4.95
C LEU A 37 -1.66 4.79 5.52
N ALA A 38 -2.64 4.08 6.09
CA ALA A 38 -2.48 2.72 6.59
C ALA A 38 -2.99 1.72 5.55
N LEU A 39 -2.08 1.00 4.91
CA LEU A 39 -2.43 0.07 3.83
C LEU A 39 -2.64 -1.35 4.36
N LYS A 40 -3.70 -1.99 3.85
CA LYS A 40 -3.95 -3.43 3.99
C LYS A 40 -4.06 -4.10 2.62
N THR A 41 -3.16 -3.69 1.73
CA THR A 41 -3.05 -4.17 0.36
C THR A 41 -1.56 -4.28 -0.03
N GLY A 42 -1.24 -5.27 -0.84
CA GLY A 42 0.03 -5.38 -1.57
C GLY A 42 -0.18 -5.50 -3.09
N GLN A 43 -1.42 -5.26 -3.53
CA GLN A 43 -1.84 -5.47 -4.91
C GLN A 43 -1.43 -4.27 -5.79
N PRO A 44 -1.17 -4.48 -7.09
CA PRO A 44 -0.78 -3.40 -7.99
C PRO A 44 -1.94 -2.41 -8.18
N ASN A 45 -1.62 -1.14 -8.43
CA ASN A 45 -2.57 -0.09 -8.77
C ASN A 45 -3.65 0.14 -7.69
N THR A 46 -4.66 0.95 -8.02
CA THR A 46 -5.66 1.43 -7.06
C THR A 46 -6.63 0.31 -6.69
N VAL A 47 -6.78 0.05 -5.37
CA VAL A 47 -7.79 -0.88 -4.82
C VAL A 47 -8.82 -0.08 -4.02
N GLU A 48 -10.06 -0.02 -4.50
CA GLU A 48 -11.15 0.78 -3.92
C GLU A 48 -12.56 0.18 -4.16
N GLY A 49 -12.65 -1.03 -4.70
CA GLY A 49 -13.90 -1.79 -4.84
C GLY A 49 -14.69 -1.52 -6.12
N ARG A 50 -14.04 -1.18 -7.24
CA ARG A 50 -14.62 -1.12 -8.60
C ARG A 50 -13.77 -1.84 -9.65
N GLU A 51 -12.70 -2.48 -9.20
CA GLU A 51 -11.60 -3.01 -9.99
C GLU A 51 -11.40 -4.51 -9.74
N LEU A 52 -10.93 -5.23 -10.75
CA LEU A 52 -10.68 -6.67 -10.67
C LEU A 52 -9.20 -6.99 -10.82
N ASN A 53 -8.75 -8.05 -10.16
CA ASN A 53 -7.40 -8.59 -10.28
C ASN A 53 -7.47 -10.12 -10.40
N THR A 54 -7.19 -10.63 -11.59
CA THR A 54 -7.28 -12.05 -11.94
C THR A 54 -8.61 -12.69 -11.51
N PRO A 55 -9.77 -12.11 -11.84
CA PRO A 55 -11.06 -12.68 -11.44
C PRO A 55 -11.18 -14.10 -12.00
N GLN A 56 -11.73 -15.03 -11.22
CA GLN A 56 -11.77 -16.45 -11.63
C GLN A 56 -13.18 -16.99 -11.87
N ASP A 57 -14.22 -16.34 -11.33
CA ASP A 57 -15.59 -16.81 -11.47
C ASP A 57 -16.64 -15.70 -11.33
N VAL A 58 -17.85 -15.98 -11.82
CA VAL A 58 -18.99 -15.08 -11.82
C VAL A 58 -20.29 -15.86 -11.61
N ALA A 59 -21.19 -15.32 -10.79
CA ALA A 59 -22.55 -15.83 -10.60
C ALA A 59 -23.57 -14.68 -10.70
N VAL A 60 -24.77 -14.97 -11.21
CA VAL A 60 -25.84 -13.98 -11.34
C VAL A 60 -27.11 -14.48 -10.66
N ASP A 61 -27.62 -13.72 -9.70
CA ASP A 61 -28.98 -13.89 -9.19
C ASP A 61 -29.92 -13.16 -10.15
N ALA A 62 -30.52 -13.90 -11.07
CA ALA A 62 -31.41 -13.32 -12.07
C ALA A 62 -32.74 -12.80 -11.48
N GLU A 63 -33.18 -13.35 -10.35
CA GLU A 63 -34.44 -12.94 -9.70
C GLU A 63 -34.29 -11.61 -8.98
N ARG A 64 -33.13 -11.39 -8.34
CA ARG A 64 -32.81 -10.16 -7.58
C ARG A 64 -31.97 -9.15 -8.37
N ASP A 65 -31.57 -9.51 -9.59
CA ASP A 65 -30.70 -8.74 -10.48
C ASP A 65 -29.35 -8.39 -9.84
N ILE A 66 -28.65 -9.39 -9.30
CA ILE A 66 -27.37 -9.22 -8.58
C ILE A 66 -26.25 -9.99 -9.28
N LEU A 67 -25.10 -9.35 -9.47
CA LEU A 67 -23.88 -9.96 -10.01
C LEU A 67 -22.89 -10.18 -8.87
N TYR A 68 -22.33 -11.38 -8.76
CA TYR A 68 -21.22 -11.71 -7.87
C TYR A 68 -20.00 -12.12 -8.68
N VAL A 69 -18.82 -11.60 -8.32
CA VAL A 69 -17.56 -11.91 -8.99
C VAL A 69 -16.51 -12.30 -7.97
N ALA A 70 -15.87 -13.45 -8.17
CA ALA A 70 -14.70 -13.87 -7.40
C ALA A 70 -13.47 -13.07 -7.88
N ASP A 71 -13.12 -12.03 -7.14
CA ASP A 71 -11.95 -11.17 -7.38
C ASP A 71 -10.73 -11.77 -6.69
N THR A 72 -10.27 -12.88 -7.26
CA THR A 72 -9.36 -13.85 -6.63
C THR A 72 -8.03 -13.25 -6.22
N GLY A 73 -7.44 -12.41 -7.07
CA GLY A 73 -6.16 -11.75 -6.79
C GLY A 73 -6.24 -10.82 -5.59
N ASN A 74 -7.40 -10.20 -5.36
CA ASN A 74 -7.65 -9.32 -4.22
C ASN A 74 -8.28 -10.03 -3.01
N ASN A 75 -8.32 -11.37 -3.00
CA ASN A 75 -8.81 -12.18 -1.88
C ASN A 75 -10.24 -11.80 -1.43
N ARG A 76 -11.14 -11.52 -2.37
CA ARG A 76 -12.50 -11.06 -2.05
C ARG A 76 -13.53 -11.53 -3.10
N VAL A 77 -14.81 -11.42 -2.74
CA VAL A 77 -15.92 -11.45 -3.70
C VAL A 77 -16.52 -10.06 -3.76
N MET A 78 -16.72 -9.54 -4.96
CA MET A 78 -17.41 -8.27 -5.19
C MET A 78 -18.81 -8.52 -5.73
N ALA A 79 -19.77 -7.67 -5.36
CA ALA A 79 -21.12 -7.77 -5.88
C ALA A 79 -21.76 -6.43 -6.21
N TRP A 80 -22.56 -6.42 -7.27
CA TRP A 80 -23.31 -5.26 -7.76
C TRP A 80 -24.79 -5.59 -7.82
N ARG A 81 -25.61 -4.64 -7.38
CA ARG A 81 -27.02 -4.59 -7.76
C ARG A 81 -27.13 -4.16 -9.22
N ASN A 82 -28.23 -4.55 -9.85
CA ASN A 82 -28.52 -4.25 -11.24
C ASN A 82 -27.55 -4.93 -12.23
N ALA A 83 -27.35 -6.25 -12.10
CA ALA A 83 -26.53 -7.04 -13.01
C ALA A 83 -26.87 -6.78 -14.50
N SER A 84 -28.15 -6.56 -14.79
CA SER A 84 -28.69 -6.23 -16.11
C SER A 84 -28.17 -4.92 -16.71
N THR A 85 -27.69 -3.96 -15.91
CA THR A 85 -27.27 -2.63 -16.38
C THR A 85 -25.85 -2.21 -15.99
N VAL A 86 -25.25 -2.80 -14.94
CA VAL A 86 -23.88 -2.46 -14.50
C VAL A 86 -22.85 -2.56 -15.63
N SER A 87 -21.93 -1.60 -15.70
CA SER A 87 -20.85 -1.53 -16.69
C SER A 87 -19.73 -0.58 -16.22
N GLY A 88 -18.59 -0.62 -16.92
CA GLY A 88 -17.42 0.18 -16.66
C GLY A 88 -16.76 -0.10 -15.30
N ALA A 89 -16.15 0.94 -14.76
CA ALA A 89 -15.53 0.97 -13.44
C ALA A 89 -16.54 1.36 -12.34
N ALA A 90 -17.69 0.69 -12.30
CA ALA A 90 -18.71 0.91 -11.27
C ALA A 90 -18.27 0.34 -9.91
N TYR A 91 -18.47 1.09 -8.82
CA TYR A 91 -18.26 0.59 -7.46
C TYR A 91 -19.19 -0.58 -7.16
N ALA A 92 -18.64 -1.63 -6.58
CA ALA A 92 -19.39 -2.74 -6.01
C ALA A 92 -20.21 -2.23 -4.82
N ASP A 93 -21.46 -2.65 -4.77
CA ASP A 93 -22.35 -2.37 -3.64
C ASP A 93 -21.99 -3.22 -2.41
N LEU A 94 -21.24 -4.30 -2.61
CA LEU A 94 -20.86 -5.22 -1.55
C LEU A 94 -19.47 -5.86 -1.77
N ILE A 95 -18.70 -5.95 -0.69
CA ILE A 95 -17.44 -6.68 -0.60
C ILE A 95 -17.59 -7.79 0.46
N ILE A 96 -17.22 -9.02 0.10
CA ILE A 96 -17.26 -10.19 0.99
C ILE A 96 -15.84 -10.73 1.15
N GLY A 97 -15.49 -11.11 2.38
CA GLY A 97 -14.21 -11.73 2.71
C GLY A 97 -13.08 -10.76 3.09
N GLN A 98 -13.33 -9.45 3.02
CA GLN A 98 -12.42 -8.37 3.40
C GLN A 98 -13.08 -7.41 4.39
N ARG A 99 -12.25 -6.58 5.04
CA ARG A 99 -12.72 -5.62 6.07
C ARG A 99 -13.37 -4.37 5.48
N ASP A 100 -12.92 -3.99 4.30
CA ASP A 100 -13.35 -2.80 3.59
C ASP A 100 -13.00 -2.99 2.10
N ARG A 101 -13.33 -1.98 1.28
CA ARG A 101 -13.06 -1.98 -0.16
C ARG A 101 -11.59 -1.72 -0.54
N PHE A 102 -10.76 -1.27 0.40
CA PHE A 102 -9.36 -0.91 0.18
C PHE A 102 -8.40 -2.05 0.55
N SER A 103 -8.89 -3.04 1.29
CA SER A 103 -8.15 -4.21 1.76
C SER A 103 -8.16 -5.34 0.74
N SER A 104 -7.02 -6.02 0.61
CA SER A 104 -6.85 -7.12 -0.36
C SER A 104 -5.89 -8.22 0.12
N LEU A 105 -5.34 -8.11 1.33
CA LEU A 105 -4.49 -9.15 1.91
C LEU A 105 -5.31 -10.39 2.25
N SER A 106 -4.69 -11.57 2.12
CA SER A 106 -5.31 -12.86 2.46
C SER A 106 -5.75 -12.92 3.92
N LEU A 107 -7.00 -13.35 4.16
CA LEU A 107 -7.61 -13.54 5.49
C LEU A 107 -8.17 -14.96 5.65
N GLY A 108 -8.64 -15.30 6.84
CA GLY A 108 -9.18 -16.63 7.16
C GLY A 108 -8.64 -17.21 8.48
N PRO A 109 -8.71 -18.53 8.69
CA PRO A 109 -8.32 -19.16 9.95
C PRO A 109 -6.89 -18.82 10.39
N GLY A 110 -6.74 -18.42 11.66
CA GLY A 110 -5.47 -17.96 12.23
C GLY A 110 -5.19 -16.46 12.03
N SER A 111 -6.07 -15.72 11.34
CA SER A 111 -6.10 -14.26 11.34
C SER A 111 -7.16 -13.72 12.33
N ASP A 112 -7.24 -12.40 12.45
CA ASP A 112 -8.26 -11.70 13.25
C ASP A 112 -9.65 -11.64 12.57
N LEU A 113 -9.79 -12.20 11.36
CA LEU A 113 -11.07 -12.43 10.66
C LEU A 113 -11.09 -13.87 10.10
N SER A 114 -11.50 -14.83 10.93
CA SER A 114 -11.48 -16.25 10.55
C SER A 114 -12.40 -16.61 9.37
N THR A 115 -13.43 -15.80 9.13
CA THR A 115 -14.37 -15.91 8.00
C THR A 115 -13.94 -15.11 6.76
N GLY A 116 -12.76 -14.47 6.78
CA GLY A 116 -12.18 -13.81 5.62
C GLY A 116 -11.73 -14.80 4.55
N LEU A 117 -11.45 -14.30 3.35
CA LEU A 117 -11.13 -15.12 2.18
C LEU A 117 -9.65 -15.07 1.82
N THR A 118 -9.16 -16.15 1.21
CA THR A 118 -7.85 -16.27 0.55
C THR A 118 -8.04 -16.94 -0.80
N SER A 119 -7.71 -16.21 -1.88
CA SER A 119 -7.80 -16.67 -3.27
C SER A 119 -9.14 -17.38 -3.60
N PRO A 120 -10.30 -16.71 -3.44
CA PRO A 120 -11.57 -17.35 -3.75
C PRO A 120 -11.65 -17.67 -5.25
N THR A 121 -11.93 -18.92 -5.63
CA THR A 121 -11.84 -19.35 -7.05
C THR A 121 -13.19 -19.58 -7.72
N ALA A 122 -14.27 -19.74 -6.94
CA ALA A 122 -15.60 -20.00 -7.47
C ALA A 122 -16.69 -19.41 -6.59
N VAL A 123 -17.80 -19.02 -7.23
CA VAL A 123 -19.02 -18.52 -6.60
C VAL A 123 -20.25 -19.18 -7.24
N ALA A 124 -21.22 -19.59 -6.43
CA ALA A 124 -22.50 -20.10 -6.92
C ALA A 124 -23.65 -19.66 -6.01
N LEU A 125 -24.86 -19.68 -6.54
CA LEU A 125 -26.07 -19.30 -5.82
C LEU A 125 -27.05 -20.47 -5.79
N ASP A 126 -27.70 -20.66 -4.65
CA ASP A 126 -28.93 -21.46 -4.61
C ASP A 126 -30.15 -20.61 -4.99
N ARG A 127 -31.32 -21.25 -5.07
CA ARG A 127 -32.58 -20.57 -5.44
C ARG A 127 -33.07 -19.55 -4.41
N GLU A 128 -32.60 -19.65 -3.17
CA GLU A 128 -32.95 -18.70 -2.11
C GLU A 128 -32.08 -17.44 -2.17
N GLY A 129 -31.05 -17.42 -3.02
CA GLY A 129 -30.09 -16.32 -3.13
C GLY A 129 -28.94 -16.43 -2.12
N ASN A 130 -28.70 -17.60 -1.52
CA ASN A 130 -27.53 -17.81 -0.67
C ASN A 130 -26.30 -18.02 -1.54
N LEU A 131 -25.22 -17.30 -1.22
CA LEU A 131 -23.96 -17.33 -1.96
C LEU A 131 -23.01 -18.36 -1.38
N TYR A 132 -22.56 -19.31 -2.20
CA TYR A 132 -21.51 -20.26 -1.87
C TYR A 132 -20.20 -19.79 -2.52
N VAL A 133 -19.13 -19.74 -1.73
CA VAL A 133 -17.81 -19.28 -2.18
C VAL A 133 -16.78 -20.37 -1.90
N ILE A 134 -16.06 -20.83 -2.92
CA ILE A 134 -14.83 -21.60 -2.72
C ILE A 134 -13.74 -20.64 -2.22
N ASP A 135 -13.39 -20.75 -0.94
CA ASP A 135 -12.25 -20.08 -0.32
C ASP A 135 -11.01 -20.98 -0.45
N ALA A 136 -10.48 -21.06 -1.67
CA ALA A 136 -9.55 -22.11 -2.08
C ALA A 136 -8.25 -22.10 -1.27
N GLY A 137 -7.71 -20.91 -0.97
CA GLY A 137 -6.50 -20.79 -0.16
C GLY A 137 -6.67 -21.29 1.28
N ASN A 138 -7.91 -21.35 1.77
CA ASN A 138 -8.24 -21.94 3.06
C ASN A 138 -8.91 -23.32 2.95
N ASN A 139 -8.90 -23.96 1.76
CA ASN A 139 -9.42 -25.31 1.53
C ASN A 139 -10.86 -25.54 2.04
N ARG A 140 -11.77 -24.59 1.80
CA ARG A 140 -13.15 -24.66 2.30
C ARG A 140 -14.14 -24.01 1.34
N ILE A 141 -15.41 -24.34 1.52
CA ILE A 141 -16.53 -23.59 0.92
C ILE A 141 -17.28 -22.87 2.05
N LEU A 142 -17.59 -21.59 1.87
CA LEU A 142 -18.40 -20.81 2.80
C LEU A 142 -19.74 -20.45 2.17
N ARG A 143 -20.83 -20.59 2.90
CA ARG A 143 -22.14 -20.07 2.49
C ARG A 143 -22.46 -18.78 3.23
N PHE A 144 -22.75 -17.73 2.48
CA PHE A 144 -23.26 -16.46 2.98
C PHE A 144 -24.75 -16.37 2.68
N PRO A 145 -25.63 -16.44 3.69
CA PRO A 145 -27.06 -16.35 3.47
C PRO A 145 -27.44 -14.94 3.01
N GLN A 146 -28.13 -14.85 1.88
CA GLN A 146 -28.62 -13.62 1.23
C GLN A 146 -27.78 -12.37 1.55
N PRO A 147 -26.55 -12.25 1.02
CA PRO A 147 -25.55 -11.30 1.53
C PRO A 147 -25.99 -9.83 1.59
N PHE A 148 -26.88 -9.42 0.69
CA PHE A 148 -27.44 -8.07 0.62
C PHE A 148 -28.51 -7.76 1.67
N GLU A 149 -29.07 -8.79 2.31
CA GLU A 149 -30.06 -8.65 3.40
C GLU A 149 -29.41 -8.61 4.79
N GLN A 150 -28.11 -8.94 4.89
CA GLN A 150 -27.37 -8.82 6.14
C GLN A 150 -27.03 -7.36 6.43
N THR A 151 -27.29 -6.89 7.67
CA THR A 151 -27.06 -5.51 8.09
C THR A 151 -25.64 -5.22 8.59
N SER A 152 -24.87 -6.24 8.95
CA SER A 152 -23.47 -6.07 9.38
C SER A 152 -22.58 -5.66 8.21
N GLU A 153 -21.58 -4.81 8.47
CA GLU A 153 -20.57 -4.45 7.46
C GLU A 153 -19.78 -5.69 7.00
N LEU A 154 -19.34 -6.52 7.96
CA LEU A 154 -18.72 -7.81 7.69
C LEU A 154 -19.81 -8.87 7.48
N LYS A 155 -19.93 -9.38 6.26
CA LYS A 155 -20.87 -10.46 5.93
C LYS A 155 -20.43 -11.75 6.58
N GLN A 156 -21.36 -12.42 7.27
CA GLN A 156 -21.08 -13.64 8.01
C GLN A 156 -21.57 -14.86 7.23
N PRO A 157 -20.72 -15.89 7.07
CA PRO A 157 -21.18 -17.17 6.58
C PRO A 157 -21.85 -17.95 7.72
N ASP A 158 -22.75 -18.86 7.36
CA ASP A 158 -23.49 -19.70 8.32
C ASP A 158 -23.34 -21.20 8.06
N LEU A 159 -22.58 -21.58 7.03
CA LEU A 159 -22.18 -22.95 6.73
C LEU A 159 -20.75 -22.97 6.17
N VAL A 160 -19.97 -23.96 6.59
CA VAL A 160 -18.69 -24.32 5.98
C VAL A 160 -18.71 -25.78 5.50
N LEU A 161 -18.21 -26.04 4.29
CA LEU A 161 -18.01 -27.39 3.75
C LEU A 161 -16.52 -27.68 3.56
N GLY A 162 -16.16 -28.97 3.61
CA GLY A 162 -14.78 -29.44 3.47
C GLY A 162 -13.91 -29.29 4.71
N GLN A 163 -14.44 -28.64 5.76
CA GLN A 163 -13.76 -28.32 7.01
C GLN A 163 -14.73 -28.48 8.19
N PRO A 164 -14.28 -28.91 9.38
CA PRO A 164 -15.14 -29.14 10.53
C PRO A 164 -15.74 -27.85 11.14
N ASN A 165 -15.10 -26.69 10.93
CA ASN A 165 -15.56 -25.41 11.42
C ASN A 165 -14.91 -24.22 10.68
N PHE A 166 -15.35 -23.00 10.99
CA PHE A 166 -14.84 -21.76 10.38
C PHE A 166 -13.39 -21.41 10.74
N ASN A 167 -12.76 -22.12 11.68
CA ASN A 167 -11.38 -21.87 12.13
C ASN A 167 -10.40 -22.97 11.66
N SER A 168 -10.81 -23.87 10.78
CA SER A 168 -9.96 -24.90 10.16
C SER A 168 -9.75 -24.65 8.67
N ARG A 169 -8.55 -24.96 8.17
CA ARG A 169 -8.14 -24.74 6.77
C ARG A 169 -7.25 -25.86 6.19
N THR A 170 -7.10 -26.96 6.92
CA THR A 170 -6.17 -28.03 6.53
C THR A 170 -6.75 -28.76 5.33
N ALA A 171 -6.00 -28.84 4.23
CA ALA A 171 -6.40 -29.61 3.06
C ALA A 171 -6.82 -31.03 3.48
N ASN A 172 -7.94 -31.49 2.95
CA ASN A 172 -8.55 -32.77 3.31
C ASN A 172 -8.91 -32.95 4.79
N ASN A 173 -8.92 -31.92 5.64
CA ASN A 173 -9.13 -32.08 7.08
C ASN A 173 -8.24 -33.19 7.72
N GLY A 174 -7.03 -33.40 7.18
CA GLY A 174 -6.12 -34.48 7.60
C GLY A 174 -6.32 -35.86 6.95
N GLY A 175 -7.35 -36.06 6.12
CA GLY A 175 -7.58 -37.31 5.37
C GLY A 175 -8.75 -37.23 4.39
N VAL A 176 -8.58 -37.81 3.19
CA VAL A 176 -9.62 -37.76 2.13
C VAL A 176 -10.86 -38.53 2.58
N SER A 177 -12.01 -37.89 2.50
CA SER A 177 -13.34 -38.43 2.82
C SER A 177 -14.43 -37.69 2.05
N GLU A 178 -15.69 -38.06 2.28
CA GLU A 178 -16.89 -37.40 1.75
C GLU A 178 -17.14 -36.01 2.38
N ARG A 179 -16.38 -35.65 3.42
CA ARG A 179 -16.51 -34.39 4.17
C ARG A 179 -15.34 -33.44 3.97
N SER A 180 -14.37 -33.83 3.15
CA SER A 180 -13.10 -33.14 3.03
C SER A 180 -12.87 -32.61 1.62
N LEU A 181 -12.26 -31.44 1.48
CA LEU A 181 -11.93 -30.82 0.20
C LEU A 181 -10.46 -30.43 0.16
N ALA A 182 -9.89 -30.33 -1.04
CA ALA A 182 -8.54 -29.85 -1.25
C ALA A 182 -8.45 -29.00 -2.53
N PHE A 183 -8.34 -27.69 -2.33
CA PHE A 183 -8.20 -26.68 -3.37
C PHE A 183 -6.78 -26.09 -3.42
N LEU A 184 -6.05 -26.12 -2.31
CA LEU A 184 -4.65 -25.73 -2.19
C LEU A 184 -3.87 -26.88 -1.54
N ILE A 185 -2.99 -27.53 -2.30
CA ILE A 185 -2.11 -28.61 -1.82
C ILE A 185 -0.67 -28.24 -2.12
N SER A 186 0.22 -28.31 -1.13
CA SER A 186 1.66 -28.01 -1.31
C SER A 186 1.91 -26.68 -2.03
N ASN A 187 1.16 -25.63 -1.64
CA ASN A 187 1.17 -24.29 -2.25
C ASN A 187 0.75 -24.22 -3.73
N SER A 188 0.21 -25.30 -4.30
CA SER A 188 -0.38 -25.32 -5.64
C SER A 188 -1.88 -25.11 -5.54
N LEU A 189 -2.36 -23.96 -6.01
CA LEU A 189 -3.78 -23.63 -6.08
C LEU A 189 -4.38 -24.35 -7.29
N TYR A 190 -5.48 -25.06 -7.07
CA TYR A 190 -6.25 -25.69 -8.12
C TYR A 190 -7.50 -24.87 -8.42
N ARG A 191 -7.82 -24.73 -9.70
CA ARG A 191 -9.10 -24.16 -10.09
C ARG A 191 -10.20 -25.19 -9.83
N SER A 192 -11.24 -24.75 -9.13
CA SER A 192 -12.42 -25.54 -8.81
C SER A 192 -13.71 -24.81 -9.18
N ASP A 193 -14.83 -25.51 -9.09
CA ASP A 193 -16.15 -25.00 -9.46
C ASP A 193 -17.26 -25.47 -8.53
N LEU A 194 -18.37 -24.74 -8.57
CA LEU A 194 -19.62 -25.03 -7.87
C LEU A 194 -20.80 -24.91 -8.83
N VAL A 195 -21.63 -25.94 -8.95
CA VAL A 195 -22.90 -25.85 -9.70
C VAL A 195 -24.04 -26.54 -8.96
N PHE A 196 -25.22 -25.94 -9.02
CA PHE A 196 -26.44 -26.53 -8.48
C PHE A 196 -27.24 -27.24 -9.57
N ASP A 197 -27.82 -28.39 -9.24
CA ASP A 197 -28.85 -29.01 -10.08
C ASP A 197 -30.25 -28.44 -9.79
N GLN A 198 -31.23 -28.86 -10.59
CA GLN A 198 -32.61 -28.44 -10.43
C GLN A 198 -33.26 -28.96 -9.13
N GLN A 199 -32.65 -29.88 -8.40
CA GLN A 199 -33.14 -30.36 -7.10
C GLN A 199 -32.48 -29.61 -5.93
N GLY A 200 -31.51 -28.73 -6.20
CA GLY A 200 -30.77 -27.97 -5.19
C GLY A 200 -29.56 -28.72 -4.62
N ASN A 201 -29.13 -29.83 -5.24
CA ASN A 201 -27.89 -30.48 -4.84
C ASN A 201 -26.70 -29.70 -5.41
N LEU A 202 -25.65 -29.57 -4.61
CA LEU A 202 -24.42 -28.86 -4.99
C LEU A 202 -23.38 -29.84 -5.49
N TYR A 203 -22.90 -29.65 -6.72
CA TYR A 203 -21.73 -30.35 -7.26
C TYR A 203 -20.50 -29.48 -7.06
N VAL A 204 -19.41 -30.09 -6.59
CA VAL A 204 -18.13 -29.43 -6.29
C VAL A 204 -17.02 -30.17 -7.01
N SER A 205 -16.20 -29.45 -7.79
CA SER A 205 -14.97 -30.04 -8.33
C SER A 205 -13.85 -29.94 -7.29
N ASP A 206 -13.52 -31.08 -6.68
CA ASP A 206 -12.46 -31.21 -5.68
C ASP A 206 -11.14 -31.55 -6.39
N ALA A 207 -10.63 -30.54 -7.08
CA ALA A 207 -9.56 -30.66 -8.07
C ALA A 207 -8.28 -31.26 -7.49
N GLY A 208 -7.89 -30.89 -6.27
CA GLY A 208 -6.72 -31.44 -5.60
C GLY A 208 -6.83 -32.92 -5.24
N ASN A 209 -8.05 -33.47 -5.24
CA ASN A 209 -8.31 -34.90 -5.04
C ASN A 209 -8.81 -35.62 -6.30
N ASN A 210 -8.75 -34.98 -7.47
CA ASN A 210 -9.09 -35.57 -8.76
C ASN A 210 -10.52 -36.14 -8.83
N ARG A 211 -11.50 -35.41 -8.26
CA ARG A 211 -12.89 -35.90 -8.18
C ARG A 211 -13.92 -34.78 -8.24
N VAL A 212 -15.16 -35.15 -8.52
CA VAL A 212 -16.34 -34.29 -8.31
C VAL A 212 -17.20 -34.91 -7.21
N LEU A 213 -17.64 -34.10 -6.26
CA LEU A 213 -18.52 -34.49 -5.16
C LEU A 213 -19.91 -33.87 -5.33
N ARG A 214 -20.96 -34.56 -4.90
CA ARG A 214 -22.31 -33.99 -4.75
C ARG A 214 -22.69 -33.92 -3.29
N TYR A 215 -23.12 -32.74 -2.83
CA TYR A 215 -23.74 -32.52 -1.53
C TYR A 215 -25.26 -32.44 -1.71
N PRO A 216 -26.03 -33.31 -1.04
CA PRO A 216 -27.49 -33.26 -1.10
C PRO A 216 -28.05 -31.94 -0.59
N ALA A 217 -29.13 -31.44 -1.20
CA ALA A 217 -29.79 -30.21 -0.77
C ALA A 217 -30.14 -30.21 0.74
N ALA A 218 -30.56 -31.36 1.29
CA ALA A 218 -30.89 -31.50 2.70
C ALA A 218 -29.70 -31.29 3.67
N GLU A 219 -28.48 -31.50 3.19
CA GLU A 219 -27.26 -31.27 3.97
C GLU A 219 -26.81 -29.79 3.93
N LEU A 220 -27.29 -29.02 2.96
CA LEU A 220 -26.91 -27.62 2.72
C LEU A 220 -27.74 -26.65 3.58
N ARG A 221 -27.78 -26.87 4.89
CA ARG A 221 -28.54 -26.05 5.86
C ARG A 221 -27.62 -25.36 6.87
N SER A 222 -28.12 -24.27 7.47
CA SER A 222 -27.37 -23.44 8.41
C SER A 222 -26.79 -24.28 9.56
N GLY A 223 -25.52 -24.06 9.89
CA GLY A 223 -24.81 -24.75 10.98
C GLY A 223 -24.38 -26.20 10.70
N ASN A 224 -24.75 -26.81 9.56
CA ASN A 224 -24.35 -28.18 9.23
C ASN A 224 -22.92 -28.28 8.67
N ASN A 225 -21.93 -27.81 9.45
CA ASN A 225 -20.54 -27.66 9.02
C ASN A 225 -19.79 -28.97 8.71
N ASN A 226 -20.43 -30.13 8.89
CA ASN A 226 -19.83 -31.45 8.66
C ASN A 226 -20.65 -32.29 7.66
N ALA A 227 -21.34 -31.60 6.75
CA ALA A 227 -22.11 -32.18 5.67
C ALA A 227 -21.27 -33.19 4.86
N ALA A 228 -21.86 -34.34 4.58
CA ALA A 228 -21.26 -35.40 3.78
C ALA A 228 -21.76 -35.31 2.34
N ALA A 229 -20.84 -35.47 1.39
CA ALA A 229 -21.20 -35.75 0.01
C ALA A 229 -21.80 -37.16 -0.10
N ASP A 230 -22.75 -37.35 -1.03
CA ASP A 230 -23.41 -38.64 -1.28
C ASP A 230 -23.05 -39.26 -2.64
N LEU A 231 -22.34 -38.51 -3.48
CA LEU A 231 -21.82 -38.97 -4.77
C LEU A 231 -20.34 -38.59 -4.92
N VAL A 232 -19.56 -39.49 -5.49
CA VAL A 232 -18.22 -39.21 -6.01
C VAL A 232 -18.07 -39.69 -7.46
N LEU A 233 -17.65 -38.78 -8.34
CA LEU A 233 -17.33 -39.06 -9.73
C LEU A 233 -15.81 -38.96 -9.96
N GLY A 234 -15.30 -39.71 -10.94
CA GLY A 234 -13.87 -39.80 -11.25
C GLY A 234 -13.05 -40.60 -10.23
N GLN A 235 -13.69 -41.03 -9.14
CA GLN A 235 -13.19 -41.98 -8.14
C GLN A 235 -14.32 -42.95 -7.77
N VAL A 236 -13.96 -44.13 -7.27
CA VAL A 236 -14.95 -45.14 -6.83
C VAL A 236 -15.34 -44.94 -5.36
N LEU A 237 -14.40 -44.45 -4.54
CA LEU A 237 -14.59 -44.28 -3.10
C LEU A 237 -14.28 -42.84 -2.68
N PHE A 238 -14.97 -42.36 -1.65
CA PHE A 238 -14.76 -41.04 -1.07
C PHE A 238 -13.40 -40.85 -0.38
N ASN A 239 -12.65 -41.92 -0.11
CA ASN A 239 -11.33 -41.85 0.51
C ASN A 239 -10.18 -42.11 -0.48
N THR A 240 -10.49 -42.15 -1.77
CA THR A 240 -9.51 -42.30 -2.85
C THR A 240 -9.28 -40.99 -3.59
N ARG A 241 -8.07 -40.81 -4.13
CA ARG A 241 -7.66 -39.62 -4.90
C ARG A 241 -6.77 -39.97 -6.09
N ASP A 242 -6.92 -41.20 -6.58
CA ASP A 242 -6.04 -41.75 -7.61
C ASP A 242 -6.14 -40.90 -8.86
N ALA A 243 -5.04 -40.29 -9.28
CA ALA A 243 -4.98 -39.67 -10.59
C ALA A 243 -4.99 -40.76 -11.67
N GLN A 244 -5.44 -40.41 -12.88
CA GLN A 244 -5.27 -41.26 -14.04
C GLN A 244 -3.77 -41.60 -14.28
N ALA A 245 -3.42 -42.89 -14.39
CA ALA A 245 -2.05 -43.35 -14.57
C ALA A 245 -1.44 -42.92 -15.91
N ASN A 246 -0.14 -42.59 -15.92
CA ASN A 246 0.58 -42.24 -17.15
C ASN A 246 0.77 -43.47 -18.05
N GLY A 247 0.24 -43.46 -19.27
CA GLY A 247 0.49 -44.49 -20.28
C GLY A 247 0.34 -43.95 -21.70
N THR A 248 1.35 -44.19 -22.53
CA THR A 248 1.34 -43.90 -23.98
C THR A 248 1.34 -45.21 -24.75
N THR A 249 0.46 -45.37 -25.75
CA THR A 249 0.52 -46.50 -26.70
C THR A 249 0.71 -45.94 -28.10
N GLY A 250 1.82 -46.28 -28.77
CA GLY A 250 2.07 -45.85 -30.15
C GLY A 250 2.28 -44.33 -30.35
N GLY A 251 2.72 -43.59 -29.32
CA GLY A 251 2.94 -42.15 -29.39
C GLY A 251 1.67 -41.29 -29.27
N VAL A 252 0.50 -41.91 -29.16
CA VAL A 252 -0.77 -41.23 -28.83
C VAL A 252 -0.96 -41.27 -27.32
N ASP A 253 -1.31 -40.13 -26.76
CA ASP A 253 -1.70 -40.02 -25.37
C ASP A 253 -3.12 -40.56 -25.16
N ASN A 254 -3.23 -41.86 -24.84
CA ASN A 254 -4.49 -42.50 -24.50
C ASN A 254 -5.12 -41.92 -23.21
N ARG A 255 -4.43 -41.04 -22.46
CA ARG A 255 -4.94 -40.40 -21.25
C ARG A 255 -6.20 -39.58 -21.54
N VAL A 256 -6.21 -38.82 -22.63
CA VAL A 256 -7.26 -37.83 -22.92
C VAL A 256 -8.60 -38.50 -23.30
N ALA A 257 -8.59 -39.74 -23.79
CA ALA A 257 -9.80 -40.47 -24.20
C ALA A 257 -10.46 -41.32 -23.09
N ALA A 258 -9.80 -41.51 -21.94
CA ALA A 258 -10.38 -42.28 -20.83
C ALA A 258 -11.62 -41.60 -20.24
N LYS A 259 -12.51 -42.40 -19.64
CA LYS A 259 -13.80 -41.91 -19.13
C LYS A 259 -14.06 -42.28 -17.67
N ASP A 260 -13.18 -43.04 -17.05
CA ASP A 260 -13.36 -43.66 -15.73
C ASP A 260 -12.60 -42.95 -14.60
N ARG A 261 -11.68 -42.03 -14.93
CA ARG A 261 -10.88 -41.27 -13.96
C ARG A 261 -10.73 -39.82 -14.38
N MET A 262 -10.61 -38.94 -13.39
CA MET A 262 -10.33 -37.51 -13.58
C MET A 262 -8.92 -37.15 -13.11
N ARG A 263 -8.46 -35.97 -13.52
CA ARG A 263 -7.25 -35.32 -13.05
C ARG A 263 -7.52 -33.81 -13.03
N ALA A 264 -7.45 -33.21 -11.83
CA ALA A 264 -7.76 -31.79 -11.63
C ALA A 264 -9.05 -31.30 -12.32
N PRO A 265 -10.23 -31.89 -12.04
CA PRO A 265 -11.49 -31.41 -12.59
C PRO A 265 -11.74 -29.95 -12.18
N SER A 266 -12.14 -29.12 -13.14
CA SER A 266 -12.34 -27.67 -12.96
C SER A 266 -13.79 -27.29 -13.22
N GLY A 267 -14.08 -26.49 -14.24
CA GLY A 267 -15.43 -26.06 -14.63
C GLY A 267 -16.43 -27.17 -14.90
N MET A 268 -17.66 -26.91 -14.46
CA MET A 268 -18.79 -27.81 -14.56
C MET A 268 -20.02 -27.08 -15.11
N ALA A 269 -20.89 -27.82 -15.78
CA ALA A 269 -22.20 -27.32 -16.19
C ALA A 269 -23.21 -28.47 -16.22
N LEU A 270 -24.48 -28.17 -15.93
CA LEU A 270 -25.60 -29.11 -16.00
C LEU A 270 -26.59 -28.65 -17.05
N ASP A 271 -27.01 -29.56 -17.92
CA ASP A 271 -28.05 -29.26 -18.92
C ASP A 271 -29.46 -29.65 -18.45
N ASP A 272 -30.47 -29.34 -19.26
CA ASP A 272 -31.88 -29.55 -18.90
C ASP A 272 -32.25 -31.04 -18.75
N ASP A 273 -31.44 -31.94 -19.33
CA ASP A 273 -31.58 -33.40 -19.19
C ASP A 273 -30.84 -33.93 -17.94
N GLY A 274 -30.21 -33.05 -17.16
CA GLY A 274 -29.45 -33.38 -15.95
C GLY A 274 -28.06 -33.97 -16.25
N ARG A 275 -27.54 -33.84 -17.47
CA ARG A 275 -26.17 -34.31 -17.80
C ARG A 275 -25.15 -33.34 -17.27
N LEU A 276 -24.12 -33.87 -16.60
CA LEU A 276 -23.02 -33.09 -16.03
C LEU A 276 -21.83 -33.07 -16.99
N TYR A 277 -21.43 -31.88 -17.42
CA TYR A 277 -20.21 -31.62 -18.17
C TYR A 277 -19.13 -31.22 -17.18
N VAL A 278 -17.94 -31.80 -17.27
CA VAL A 278 -16.80 -31.52 -16.39
C VAL A 278 -15.56 -31.31 -17.25
N THR A 279 -14.98 -30.12 -17.19
CA THR A 279 -13.63 -29.88 -17.71
C THR A 279 -12.60 -30.57 -16.82
N ASP A 280 -11.65 -31.27 -17.43
CA ASP A 280 -10.70 -32.15 -16.77
C ASP A 280 -9.33 -32.05 -17.45
N GLY A 281 -8.23 -32.05 -16.68
CA GLY A 281 -6.91 -31.62 -17.18
C GLY A 281 -5.70 -32.45 -16.75
N VAL A 282 -4.68 -32.49 -17.60
CA VAL A 282 -3.44 -33.26 -17.39
C VAL A 282 -2.30 -32.34 -16.90
N MET A 283 -2.39 -31.87 -15.65
CA MET A 283 -1.43 -31.04 -14.86
C MET A 283 -0.81 -29.76 -15.47
N PRO A 284 -0.55 -28.73 -14.65
CA PRO A 284 -0.07 -27.41 -15.12
C PRO A 284 1.39 -27.35 -15.62
N SER A 285 2.17 -28.43 -15.47
CA SER A 285 3.64 -28.37 -15.61
C SER A 285 4.21 -28.85 -16.95
N THR A 286 3.39 -28.97 -18.00
CA THR A 286 3.88 -29.31 -19.34
C THR A 286 3.57 -28.20 -20.32
N SER A 287 4.45 -27.98 -21.29
CA SER A 287 4.33 -26.95 -22.33
C SER A 287 3.11 -27.12 -23.26
N ASN A 288 2.26 -28.12 -23.02
CA ASN A 288 1.02 -28.35 -23.74
C ASN A 288 0.03 -29.14 -22.86
N PRO A 289 -0.71 -28.48 -21.94
CA PRO A 289 -1.68 -29.15 -21.08
C PRO A 289 -2.84 -29.68 -21.94
N GLN A 290 -2.93 -31.01 -22.05
CA GLN A 290 -4.07 -31.65 -22.70
C GLN A 290 -5.24 -31.67 -21.71
N THR A 291 -6.33 -31.03 -22.10
CA THR A 291 -7.58 -30.96 -21.36
C THR A 291 -8.71 -31.56 -22.17
N ARG A 292 -9.79 -31.93 -21.50
CA ARG A 292 -11.00 -32.49 -22.10
C ARG A 292 -12.24 -32.02 -21.36
N VAL A 293 -13.40 -32.28 -21.95
CA VAL A 293 -14.69 -32.24 -21.26
C VAL A 293 -15.25 -33.66 -21.19
N LEU A 294 -15.50 -34.14 -19.98
CA LEU A 294 -16.21 -35.39 -19.71
C LEU A 294 -17.70 -35.10 -19.53
N VAL A 295 -18.56 -35.94 -20.10
CA VAL A 295 -20.02 -35.80 -19.96
C VAL A 295 -20.58 -37.03 -19.26
N PHE A 296 -21.25 -36.83 -18.12
CA PHE A 296 -21.88 -37.88 -17.33
C PHE A 296 -23.40 -37.75 -17.43
N GLU A 297 -24.08 -38.81 -17.85
CA GLU A 297 -25.55 -38.87 -17.87
C GLU A 297 -26.11 -39.38 -16.54
N PRO A 298 -27.32 -38.97 -16.12
CA PRO A 298 -28.03 -39.62 -15.02
C PRO A 298 -28.49 -41.06 -15.40
N PRO A 299 -28.81 -41.93 -14.43
CA PRO A 299 -28.66 -41.74 -12.99
C PRO A 299 -27.19 -41.82 -12.56
N PHE A 300 -26.81 -41.00 -11.58
CA PHE A 300 -25.46 -40.98 -11.03
C PHE A 300 -25.25 -42.03 -9.94
N VAL A 301 -24.11 -42.72 -9.99
CA VAL A 301 -23.63 -43.65 -8.96
C VAL A 301 -22.13 -43.42 -8.75
N ASN A 302 -21.61 -43.80 -7.58
CA ASN A 302 -20.18 -43.66 -7.28
C ASN A 302 -19.33 -44.39 -8.33
N GLY A 303 -18.27 -43.74 -8.80
CA GLY A 303 -17.39 -44.30 -9.83
C GLY A 303 -18.03 -44.42 -11.21
N LYS A 304 -19.16 -43.74 -11.49
CA LYS A 304 -19.76 -43.72 -12.82
C LYS A 304 -18.74 -43.27 -13.87
N VAL A 305 -18.63 -44.05 -14.94
CA VAL A 305 -17.83 -43.73 -16.13
C VAL A 305 -18.58 -42.68 -16.96
N ALA A 306 -17.87 -41.68 -17.49
CA ALA A 306 -18.44 -40.69 -18.39
C ALA A 306 -19.02 -41.35 -19.66
N SER A 307 -20.15 -40.84 -20.14
CA SER A 307 -20.79 -41.30 -21.36
C SER A 307 -20.03 -40.83 -22.61
N ALA A 308 -19.52 -39.59 -22.58
CA ALA A 308 -18.79 -39.00 -23.71
C ALA A 308 -17.57 -38.18 -23.27
N VAL A 309 -16.73 -37.86 -24.26
CA VAL A 309 -15.56 -36.99 -24.11
C VAL A 309 -15.47 -36.05 -25.32
N MET A 310 -15.06 -34.81 -25.08
CA MET A 310 -14.83 -33.77 -26.08
C MET A 310 -13.45 -33.14 -25.87
N GLY A 311 -12.83 -32.67 -26.96
CA GLY A 311 -11.58 -31.90 -26.91
C GLY A 311 -10.32 -32.72 -27.17
N VAL A 312 -10.47 -33.93 -27.75
CA VAL A 312 -9.40 -34.92 -27.87
C VAL A 312 -8.96 -35.10 -29.33
N PRO A 313 -7.66 -34.94 -29.66
CA PRO A 313 -7.14 -35.31 -30.98
C PRO A 313 -6.98 -36.83 -31.07
N VAL A 314 -7.82 -37.51 -31.86
CA VAL A 314 -7.67 -38.96 -32.11
C VAL A 314 -7.28 -39.22 -33.56
N PRO A 315 -5.99 -39.53 -33.86
CA PRO A 315 -5.54 -39.87 -35.21
C PRO A 315 -6.25 -41.10 -35.81
N ALA A 316 -6.71 -42.03 -34.96
CA ALA A 316 -7.31 -43.30 -35.39
C ALA A 316 -8.69 -43.16 -36.07
N GLN A 317 -9.32 -41.98 -36.03
CA GLN A 317 -10.64 -41.73 -36.64
C GLN A 317 -10.60 -40.75 -37.83
N GLY A 318 -9.41 -40.41 -38.35
CA GLY A 318 -9.29 -39.54 -39.52
C GLY A 318 -9.58 -38.05 -39.28
N GLN A 319 -9.68 -37.62 -38.02
CA GLN A 319 -9.83 -36.20 -37.66
C GLN A 319 -8.49 -35.47 -37.78
N SER A 320 -8.47 -34.29 -38.42
CA SER A 320 -7.27 -33.47 -38.55
C SER A 320 -6.96 -32.72 -37.24
N PHE A 321 -5.68 -32.42 -36.99
CA PHE A 321 -5.19 -31.62 -35.85
C PHE A 321 -5.56 -30.13 -35.93
N VAL A 322 -6.71 -29.79 -36.51
CA VAL A 322 -7.17 -28.40 -36.60
C VAL A 322 -7.79 -27.96 -35.29
N ASN A 323 -7.69 -26.65 -35.03
CA ASN A 323 -8.12 -25.92 -33.83
C ASN A 323 -9.58 -26.16 -33.40
N GLN A 324 -10.39 -26.83 -34.21
CA GLN A 324 -11.81 -27.11 -33.98
C GLN A 324 -12.08 -28.28 -33.00
N TYR A 325 -11.14 -29.23 -32.86
CA TYR A 325 -11.32 -30.46 -32.07
C TYR A 325 -10.52 -30.53 -30.78
N ASN A 326 -9.51 -29.66 -30.62
CA ASN A 326 -8.53 -29.74 -29.53
C ASN A 326 -8.66 -28.55 -28.59
N PHE A 327 -8.45 -28.81 -27.30
CA PHE A 327 -8.28 -27.76 -26.29
C PHE A 327 -6.81 -27.49 -25.99
N PHE A 328 -6.51 -26.25 -25.65
CA PHE A 328 -5.25 -25.75 -25.13
C PHE A 328 -5.49 -25.28 -23.69
N GLY A 329 -5.63 -26.23 -22.76
CA GLY A 329 -5.85 -25.90 -21.36
C GLY A 329 -7.24 -25.33 -21.07
N ALA A 330 -8.30 -25.96 -21.55
CA ALA A 330 -9.67 -25.59 -21.23
C ALA A 330 -10.00 -25.87 -19.75
N GLU A 331 -10.48 -24.85 -19.05
CA GLU A 331 -10.80 -24.95 -17.61
C GLU A 331 -12.25 -24.56 -17.28
N GLY A 332 -13.03 -24.10 -18.27
CA GLY A 332 -14.42 -23.70 -18.10
C GLY A 332 -15.36 -24.27 -19.16
N VAL A 333 -16.56 -24.66 -18.73
CA VAL A 333 -17.67 -25.06 -19.59
C VAL A 333 -18.94 -24.38 -19.07
N PHE A 334 -19.79 -23.91 -19.97
CA PHE A 334 -21.12 -23.40 -19.64
C PHE A 334 -22.10 -23.77 -20.76
N LEU A 335 -23.38 -23.58 -20.49
CA LEU A 335 -24.46 -23.96 -21.40
C LEU A 335 -25.39 -22.79 -21.67
N ILE A 336 -25.86 -22.67 -22.91
CA ILE A 336 -27.01 -21.83 -23.25
C ILE A 336 -28.11 -22.76 -23.78
N GLY A 337 -29.18 -22.94 -22.98
CA GLY A 337 -30.05 -24.11 -23.13
C GLY A 337 -29.20 -25.39 -23.04
N ASN A 338 -29.33 -26.30 -23.99
CA ASN A 338 -28.50 -27.52 -24.07
C ASN A 338 -27.27 -27.38 -24.98
N THR A 339 -26.88 -26.17 -25.36
CA THR A 339 -25.72 -25.92 -26.25
C THR A 339 -24.45 -25.69 -25.44
N PRO A 340 -23.42 -26.56 -25.55
CA PRO A 340 -22.19 -26.42 -24.80
C PRO A 340 -21.26 -25.37 -25.40
N PHE A 341 -20.70 -24.56 -24.50
CA PHE A 341 -19.63 -23.62 -24.75
C PHE A 341 -18.45 -23.95 -23.84
N VAL A 342 -17.24 -23.94 -24.41
CA VAL A 342 -16.00 -24.23 -23.69
C VAL A 342 -15.09 -23.01 -23.74
N LEU A 343 -14.60 -22.63 -22.57
CA LEU A 343 -13.61 -21.59 -22.37
C LEU A 343 -12.25 -22.26 -22.39
N ASP A 344 -11.58 -22.13 -23.53
CA ASP A 344 -10.27 -22.72 -23.78
C ASP A 344 -9.20 -21.74 -23.28
N THR A 345 -8.88 -21.84 -21.99
CA THR A 345 -8.18 -20.81 -21.21
C THR A 345 -6.84 -20.41 -21.83
N ASN A 346 -5.89 -21.34 -21.99
CA ASN A 346 -4.58 -20.98 -22.55
C ASN A 346 -4.66 -20.69 -24.05
N GLY A 347 -5.66 -21.24 -24.74
CA GLY A 347 -6.00 -20.88 -26.12
C GLY A 347 -6.60 -19.49 -26.29
N SER A 348 -6.95 -18.79 -25.20
CA SER A 348 -7.55 -17.45 -25.20
C SER A 348 -8.76 -17.34 -26.14
N ARG A 349 -9.66 -18.33 -26.08
CA ARG A 349 -10.82 -18.43 -26.97
C ARG A 349 -12.03 -19.07 -26.34
N LEU A 350 -13.18 -18.81 -26.94
CA LEU A 350 -14.47 -19.39 -26.63
C LEU A 350 -14.92 -20.27 -27.78
N LEU A 351 -15.25 -21.53 -27.50
CA LEU A 351 -15.64 -22.53 -28.49
C LEU A 351 -17.09 -22.95 -28.28
N ARG A 352 -17.92 -22.86 -29.33
CA ARG A 352 -19.32 -23.33 -29.31
C ARG A 352 -19.43 -24.69 -29.98
N TYR A 353 -20.16 -25.62 -29.38
CA TYR A 353 -20.33 -26.99 -29.89
C TYR A 353 -21.80 -27.30 -30.23
N PRO A 354 -22.07 -28.33 -31.06
CA PRO A 354 -23.41 -28.88 -31.20
C PRO A 354 -23.95 -29.40 -29.86
N THR A 355 -25.27 -29.43 -29.71
CA THR A 355 -25.92 -30.08 -28.56
C THR A 355 -25.55 -31.56 -28.51
N TYR A 356 -25.51 -32.13 -27.30
CA TYR A 356 -25.08 -33.53 -27.08
C TYR A 356 -25.86 -34.56 -27.91
N ALA A 357 -27.16 -34.33 -28.14
CA ALA A 357 -27.99 -35.20 -28.97
C ALA A 357 -27.48 -35.38 -30.41
N ASN A 358 -26.65 -34.45 -30.89
CA ASN A 358 -26.07 -34.47 -32.23
C ASN A 358 -24.63 -35.03 -32.25
N TRP A 359 -24.11 -35.52 -31.11
CA TRP A 359 -22.76 -36.07 -31.05
C TRP A 359 -22.76 -37.49 -31.57
N THR A 360 -21.72 -37.84 -32.35
CA THR A 360 -21.52 -39.21 -32.80
C THR A 360 -20.83 -40.01 -31.68
N PRO A 361 -21.39 -41.15 -31.22
CA PRO A 361 -20.77 -41.96 -30.19
C PRO A 361 -19.32 -42.33 -30.52
N GLY A 362 -18.43 -42.11 -29.55
CA GLY A 362 -17.01 -42.45 -29.69
C GLY A 362 -16.18 -41.46 -30.52
N VAL A 363 -16.77 -40.36 -30.99
CA VAL A 363 -16.10 -39.32 -31.79
C VAL A 363 -16.16 -37.98 -31.05
N SER A 364 -15.03 -37.27 -30.96
CA SER A 364 -15.02 -35.91 -30.41
C SER A 364 -15.78 -34.97 -31.36
N PRO A 365 -16.77 -34.20 -30.90
CA PRO A 365 -17.46 -33.22 -31.74
C PRO A 365 -16.51 -32.07 -32.11
N GLY A 366 -16.75 -31.44 -33.26
CA GLY A 366 -16.02 -30.23 -33.67
C GLY A 366 -16.75 -28.96 -33.22
N ALA A 367 -16.02 -27.95 -32.78
CA ALA A 367 -16.58 -26.65 -32.48
C ALA A 367 -17.23 -26.03 -33.74
N VAL A 368 -18.47 -25.59 -33.66
CA VAL A 368 -19.18 -24.95 -34.79
C VAL A 368 -18.94 -23.44 -34.87
N ALA A 369 -18.33 -22.85 -33.85
CA ALA A 369 -17.89 -21.45 -33.85
C ALA A 369 -16.75 -21.24 -32.85
N VAL A 370 -15.91 -20.23 -33.11
CA VAL A 370 -14.89 -19.72 -32.20
C VAL A 370 -15.02 -18.20 -32.08
N MET A 371 -14.69 -17.66 -30.91
CA MET A 371 -14.49 -16.24 -30.67
C MET A 371 -13.16 -16.04 -29.93
N GLY A 372 -12.53 -14.87 -30.09
CA GLY A 372 -11.21 -14.54 -29.49
C GLY A 372 -10.02 -14.85 -30.38
N GLN A 373 -10.15 -15.83 -31.28
CA GLN A 373 -9.12 -16.29 -32.21
C GLN A 373 -9.74 -16.60 -33.58
N SER A 374 -8.91 -16.84 -34.59
CA SER A 374 -9.36 -17.39 -35.88
C SER A 374 -9.50 -18.92 -35.80
N MET A 375 -10.56 -19.48 -36.43
CA MET A 375 -10.77 -20.94 -36.51
C MET A 375 -9.59 -21.67 -37.16
N ASN A 376 -8.91 -21.01 -38.11
CA ASN A 376 -7.98 -21.64 -39.03
C ASN A 376 -6.54 -21.16 -38.90
N THR A 377 -6.19 -20.35 -37.88
CA THR A 377 -4.81 -19.87 -37.68
C THR A 377 -3.87 -21.05 -37.36
N PRO A 378 -2.92 -21.39 -38.25
CA PRO A 378 -1.85 -22.33 -37.94
C PRO A 378 -0.83 -21.61 -37.04
N GLY A 379 -0.49 -22.18 -35.88
CA GLY A 379 0.54 -21.62 -34.99
C GLY A 379 0.05 -21.36 -33.56
N PRO A 380 0.91 -20.77 -32.70
CA PRO A 380 0.58 -20.47 -31.31
C PRO A 380 -0.55 -19.45 -31.19
N LEU A 381 -1.51 -19.72 -30.29
CA LEU A 381 -2.59 -18.81 -29.95
C LEU A 381 -2.10 -17.86 -28.86
N PHE A 382 -2.25 -16.55 -29.09
CA PHE A 382 -1.79 -15.53 -28.15
C PHE A 382 -2.97 -14.80 -27.51
N PRO A 383 -2.85 -14.36 -26.25
CA PRO A 383 -3.81 -13.46 -25.63
C PRO A 383 -4.17 -12.28 -26.55
N ASN A 384 -5.44 -11.95 -26.59
CA ASN A 384 -6.03 -10.92 -27.44
C ASN A 384 -5.73 -11.07 -28.96
N GLY A 385 -5.49 -12.29 -29.43
CA GLY A 385 -5.07 -12.54 -30.81
C GLY A 385 -3.70 -11.95 -31.16
N GLY A 386 -2.85 -11.72 -30.14
CA GLY A 386 -1.53 -11.09 -30.29
C GLY A 386 -1.55 -9.56 -30.20
N SER A 387 -2.73 -8.94 -30.06
CA SER A 387 -2.85 -7.49 -29.88
C SER A 387 -2.36 -7.05 -28.50
N ALA A 388 -1.64 -5.91 -28.47
CA ALA A 388 -1.21 -5.27 -27.23
C ALA A 388 -2.38 -4.71 -26.39
N THR A 389 -3.52 -4.44 -27.04
CA THR A 389 -4.77 -3.99 -26.42
C THR A 389 -5.86 -5.05 -26.54
N ALA A 390 -6.77 -5.06 -25.59
CA ALA A 390 -7.96 -5.90 -25.65
C ALA A 390 -9.08 -5.27 -26.51
N SER A 391 -10.14 -6.03 -26.77
CA SER A 391 -11.32 -5.60 -27.54
C SER A 391 -12.59 -6.31 -27.03
N PRO A 392 -13.79 -5.93 -27.49
CA PRO A 392 -15.04 -6.60 -27.12
C PRO A 392 -15.16 -8.06 -27.58
N THR A 393 -14.25 -8.56 -28.41
CA THR A 393 -14.27 -9.92 -28.99
C THR A 393 -12.99 -10.71 -28.73
N SER A 394 -12.03 -10.15 -27.98
CA SER A 394 -10.74 -10.76 -27.69
C SER A 394 -10.66 -11.18 -26.24
N PHE A 395 -9.92 -12.25 -25.96
CA PHE A 395 -9.78 -12.81 -24.61
C PHE A 395 -8.31 -13.01 -24.24
N ALA A 396 -8.03 -13.05 -22.95
CA ALA A 396 -6.78 -13.47 -22.36
C ALA A 396 -7.13 -14.35 -21.15
N ASN A 397 -6.85 -15.65 -21.23
CA ASN A 397 -7.20 -16.62 -20.19
C ASN A 397 -8.67 -16.53 -19.74
N PRO A 398 -9.65 -16.72 -20.64
CA PRO A 398 -11.05 -16.77 -20.25
C PRO A 398 -11.35 -18.06 -19.47
N VAL A 399 -12.04 -17.98 -18.33
CA VAL A 399 -12.08 -19.10 -17.36
C VAL A 399 -13.48 -19.55 -16.94
N ARG A 400 -14.44 -18.63 -16.84
CA ARG A 400 -15.82 -18.91 -16.41
C ARG A 400 -16.84 -18.03 -17.10
N ALA A 401 -18.09 -18.49 -17.14
CA ALA A 401 -19.20 -17.66 -17.55
C ALA A 401 -20.51 -18.09 -16.88
N ALA A 402 -21.38 -17.11 -16.59
CA ALA A 402 -22.74 -17.32 -16.12
C ALA A 402 -23.75 -16.82 -17.16
N VAL A 403 -24.92 -17.47 -17.22
CA VAL A 403 -26.00 -17.12 -18.15
C VAL A 403 -27.21 -16.64 -17.37
N ALA A 404 -27.68 -15.43 -17.63
CA ALA A 404 -28.84 -14.84 -16.97
C ALA A 404 -29.51 -13.79 -17.87
N GLY A 405 -30.85 -13.77 -17.89
CA GLY A 405 -31.62 -12.81 -18.69
C GLY A 405 -31.27 -12.81 -20.18
N GLY A 406 -30.90 -13.97 -20.74
CA GLY A 406 -30.43 -14.11 -22.12
C GLY A 406 -28.99 -13.64 -22.39
N SER A 407 -28.34 -13.02 -21.41
CA SER A 407 -26.95 -12.56 -21.50
C SER A 407 -25.96 -13.57 -20.92
N VAL A 408 -24.74 -13.56 -21.45
CA VAL A 408 -23.59 -14.31 -20.92
C VAL A 408 -22.63 -13.32 -20.28
N TYR A 409 -22.30 -13.55 -19.01
CA TYR A 409 -21.29 -12.80 -18.25
C TYR A 409 -20.04 -13.67 -18.21
N LEU A 410 -18.99 -13.27 -18.93
CA LEU A 410 -17.77 -14.06 -19.14
C LEU A 410 -16.59 -13.42 -18.40
N VAL A 411 -15.88 -14.23 -17.62
CA VAL A 411 -14.66 -13.85 -16.90
C VAL A 411 -13.47 -13.93 -17.83
N ASP A 412 -12.93 -12.77 -18.21
CA ASP A 412 -11.74 -12.64 -19.05
C ASP A 412 -10.53 -12.34 -18.15
N SER A 413 -10.08 -13.38 -17.43
CA SER A 413 -9.23 -13.28 -16.23
C SER A 413 -7.91 -12.56 -16.47
N GLY A 414 -7.23 -12.87 -17.58
CA GLY A 414 -5.95 -12.27 -17.95
C GLY A 414 -6.06 -10.81 -18.39
N ASN A 415 -7.26 -10.35 -18.75
CA ASN A 415 -7.55 -8.94 -18.99
C ASN A 415 -8.26 -8.26 -17.80
N ASN A 416 -8.38 -8.94 -16.66
CA ASN A 416 -8.90 -8.38 -15.40
C ASN A 416 -10.29 -7.75 -15.54
N ARG A 417 -11.22 -8.45 -16.22
CA ARG A 417 -12.55 -7.90 -16.53
C ARG A 417 -13.62 -8.97 -16.67
N ILE A 418 -14.87 -8.55 -16.57
CA ILE A 418 -16.04 -9.33 -17.01
C ILE A 418 -16.58 -8.73 -18.31
N LEU A 419 -16.87 -9.57 -19.30
CA LEU A 419 -17.49 -9.20 -20.57
C LEU A 419 -18.95 -9.68 -20.60
N VAL A 420 -19.88 -8.82 -21.04
CA VAL A 420 -21.28 -9.20 -21.17
C VAL A 420 -21.69 -9.29 -22.64
N PHE A 421 -22.17 -10.47 -23.04
CA PHE A 421 -22.66 -10.78 -24.37
C PHE A 421 -24.18 -11.00 -24.35
N PRO A 422 -25.00 -10.13 -24.96
CA PRO A 422 -26.45 -10.24 -24.87
C PRO A 422 -27.06 -11.30 -25.81
N ASN A 423 -26.36 -11.70 -26.89
CA ASN A 423 -26.93 -12.55 -27.95
C ASN A 423 -26.00 -13.67 -28.42
N LEU A 424 -25.16 -14.21 -27.52
CA LEU A 424 -24.15 -15.21 -27.88
C LEU A 424 -24.77 -16.51 -28.45
N ALA A 425 -26.02 -16.83 -28.07
CA ALA A 425 -26.76 -17.95 -28.64
C ALA A 425 -26.99 -17.83 -30.15
N GLN A 426 -27.16 -16.59 -30.64
CA GLN A 426 -27.54 -16.28 -32.02
C GLN A 426 -26.33 -16.11 -32.95
N GLY A 427 -25.10 -16.07 -32.41
CA GLY A 427 -23.87 -15.95 -33.19
C GLY A 427 -22.70 -15.35 -32.41
N ASN A 428 -21.63 -15.01 -33.11
CA ASN A 428 -20.41 -14.43 -32.55
C ASN A 428 -20.53 -12.90 -32.33
N SER A 429 -21.62 -12.43 -31.74
CA SER A 429 -21.81 -11.00 -31.46
C SER A 429 -20.80 -10.49 -30.42
N PRO A 430 -20.26 -9.27 -30.56
CA PRO A 430 -19.33 -8.69 -29.60
C PRO A 430 -19.97 -8.45 -28.22
N ALA A 431 -19.14 -8.36 -27.18
CA ALA A 431 -19.60 -7.89 -25.88
C ALA A 431 -20.09 -6.43 -25.98
N THR A 432 -21.15 -6.11 -25.25
CA THR A 432 -21.71 -4.74 -25.21
C THR A 432 -21.42 -4.02 -23.91
N ARG A 433 -20.98 -4.74 -22.88
CA ARG A 433 -20.55 -4.18 -21.60
C ARG A 433 -19.26 -4.85 -21.12
N VAL A 434 -18.46 -4.06 -20.42
CA VAL A 434 -17.30 -4.50 -19.64
C VAL A 434 -17.52 -4.10 -18.20
N ILE A 435 -17.10 -4.89 -17.22
CA ILE A 435 -17.18 -4.57 -15.78
C ILE A 435 -15.80 -4.80 -15.16
N GLY A 436 -15.39 -3.92 -14.26
CA GLY A 436 -14.09 -3.97 -13.57
C GLY A 436 -12.95 -3.27 -14.33
N GLN A 437 -13.26 -2.67 -15.48
CA GLN A 437 -12.35 -1.84 -16.30
C GLN A 437 -13.12 -0.63 -16.84
N TYR A 438 -12.42 0.48 -17.12
CA TYR A 438 -13.04 1.67 -17.70
C TYR A 438 -13.64 1.41 -19.08
N GLU A 439 -12.89 0.71 -19.96
CA GLU A 439 -13.25 0.45 -21.36
C GLU A 439 -12.66 -0.89 -21.82
N PHE A 440 -13.06 -1.37 -23.00
CA PHE A 440 -12.65 -2.67 -23.52
C PHE A 440 -11.16 -2.79 -23.85
N GLN A 441 -10.42 -1.71 -24.15
CA GLN A 441 -9.00 -1.85 -24.48
C GLN A 441 -8.08 -2.01 -23.26
N TYR A 442 -8.55 -1.64 -22.07
CA TYR A 442 -7.76 -1.70 -20.84
C TYR A 442 -7.80 -3.09 -20.21
N ARG A 443 -6.67 -3.46 -19.60
CA ARG A 443 -6.42 -4.84 -19.14
C ARG A 443 -5.52 -4.94 -17.91
N ALA A 444 -5.11 -3.81 -17.33
CA ALA A 444 -4.21 -3.80 -16.19
C ALA A 444 -4.89 -4.49 -14.99
N PRO A 445 -4.13 -5.16 -14.11
CA PRO A 445 -4.67 -5.65 -12.85
C PRO A 445 -5.08 -4.45 -11.99
N ASN A 446 -6.26 -4.56 -11.38
CA ASN A 446 -6.97 -3.44 -10.76
C ASN A 446 -7.19 -2.28 -11.75
N LEU A 447 -7.64 -1.12 -11.27
CA LEU A 447 -7.76 0.05 -12.15
C LEU A 447 -6.42 0.77 -12.19
N LEU A 448 -5.87 0.85 -13.39
CA LEU A 448 -4.74 1.70 -13.70
C LEU A 448 -5.27 3.08 -14.09
N ASP A 449 -4.89 4.09 -13.34
CA ASP A 449 -5.28 5.48 -13.53
C ASP A 449 -4.13 6.42 -13.12
N GLU A 450 -4.42 7.71 -12.98
CA GLU A 450 -3.46 8.73 -12.54
C GLU A 450 -3.11 8.65 -11.04
N HIS A 451 -3.81 7.84 -10.26
CA HIS A 451 -3.59 7.68 -8.81
C HIS A 451 -2.69 6.49 -8.52
N GLY A 452 -2.98 5.34 -9.13
CA GLY A 452 -2.33 4.07 -8.84
C GLY A 452 -0.92 3.96 -9.40
N MET A 453 -0.09 3.16 -8.74
CA MET A 453 1.24 2.78 -9.22
C MET A 453 1.52 1.31 -8.93
N ASN A 454 2.60 0.78 -9.48
CA ASN A 454 3.01 -0.61 -9.35
C ASN A 454 4.54 -0.70 -9.29
N TYR A 455 5.03 -0.97 -8.09
CA TYR A 455 6.44 -1.11 -7.75
C TYR A 455 7.25 0.17 -8.06
N PRO A 456 7.02 1.28 -7.33
CA PRO A 456 7.64 2.58 -7.58
C PRO A 456 9.13 2.57 -7.19
N THR A 457 9.97 2.22 -8.15
CA THR A 457 11.39 1.95 -7.87
C THR A 457 12.31 3.16 -8.00
N GLY A 458 11.83 4.31 -8.48
CA GLY A 458 12.64 5.53 -8.60
C GLY A 458 11.82 6.75 -8.24
N VAL A 459 12.38 7.64 -7.43
CA VAL A 459 11.73 8.88 -6.97
C VAL A 459 12.73 10.02 -7.10
N ALA A 460 12.34 11.12 -7.73
CA ALA A 460 13.15 12.32 -7.85
C ALA A 460 12.30 13.58 -7.66
N VAL A 461 12.87 14.58 -6.99
CA VAL A 461 12.27 15.91 -6.85
C VAL A 461 13.07 16.91 -7.67
N ASP A 462 12.43 17.62 -8.58
CA ASP A 462 13.00 18.85 -9.15
C ASP A 462 12.98 19.92 -8.07
N ARG A 463 14.15 20.14 -7.46
CA ARG A 463 14.32 21.09 -6.35
C ARG A 463 14.49 22.53 -6.81
N ARG A 464 14.67 22.75 -8.12
CA ARG A 464 14.91 24.08 -8.71
C ARG A 464 13.64 24.69 -9.28
N SER A 465 12.63 23.88 -9.60
CA SER A 465 11.31 24.39 -9.92
C SER A 465 10.60 24.94 -8.66
N ASP A 466 9.79 25.97 -8.85
CA ASP A 466 8.84 26.46 -7.84
C ASP A 466 7.44 26.55 -8.47
N PRO A 467 6.47 25.70 -8.08
CA PRO A 467 6.60 24.61 -7.11
C PRO A 467 7.65 23.54 -7.45
N PRO A 468 8.23 22.84 -6.43
CA PRO A 468 9.05 21.66 -6.66
C PRO A 468 8.19 20.54 -7.26
N ARG A 469 8.68 19.92 -8.34
CA ARG A 469 7.97 18.84 -9.05
C ARG A 469 8.46 17.48 -8.57
N LEU A 470 7.57 16.49 -8.47
CA LEU A 470 7.92 15.10 -8.11
C LEU A 470 7.80 14.20 -9.35
N TYR A 471 8.76 13.31 -9.55
CA TYR A 471 8.71 12.26 -10.56
C TYR A 471 8.87 10.89 -9.92
N VAL A 472 8.08 9.93 -10.39
CA VAL A 472 8.05 8.55 -9.87
C VAL A 472 8.13 7.57 -11.03
N ALA A 473 9.14 6.71 -11.02
CA ALA A 473 9.25 5.58 -11.95
C ALA A 473 8.28 4.48 -11.52
N ASP A 474 7.16 4.39 -12.22
CA ASP A 474 6.11 3.40 -12.02
C ASP A 474 6.45 2.14 -12.84
N ARG A 475 7.39 1.38 -12.29
CA ARG A 475 8.22 0.41 -13.02
C ARG A 475 7.39 -0.63 -13.75
N ASN A 476 6.51 -1.33 -13.04
CA ASN A 476 5.76 -2.45 -13.61
C ASN A 476 4.61 -1.99 -14.51
N ASN A 477 4.24 -0.71 -14.46
CA ASN A 477 3.31 -0.11 -15.42
C ASN A 477 4.01 0.53 -16.62
N HIS A 478 5.34 0.37 -16.75
CA HIS A 478 6.12 0.83 -17.90
C HIS A 478 5.96 2.34 -18.17
N ARG A 479 5.90 3.14 -17.10
CA ARG A 479 5.67 4.58 -17.19
C ARG A 479 6.42 5.37 -16.11
N VAL A 480 6.49 6.68 -16.30
CA VAL A 480 6.89 7.63 -15.24
C VAL A 480 5.71 8.57 -14.98
N LEU A 481 5.37 8.76 -13.71
CA LEU A 481 4.36 9.70 -13.25
C LEU A 481 5.05 10.99 -12.79
N GLY A 482 4.45 12.14 -13.10
CA GLY A 482 4.89 13.44 -12.61
C GLY A 482 3.79 14.16 -11.83
N TYR A 483 4.14 14.83 -10.74
CA TYR A 483 3.27 15.71 -9.96
C TYR A 483 3.83 17.13 -9.96
N ALA A 484 2.99 18.11 -10.28
CA ALA A 484 3.37 19.49 -10.52
C ALA A 484 3.75 20.25 -9.24
N ASP A 485 3.16 19.90 -8.09
CA ASP A 485 3.45 20.51 -6.79
C ASP A 485 3.64 19.47 -5.67
N ALA A 486 4.89 19.13 -5.40
CA ALA A 486 5.28 18.19 -4.35
C ALA A 486 4.89 18.67 -2.93
N ARG A 487 4.64 19.97 -2.73
CA ARG A 487 4.26 20.54 -1.41
C ARG A 487 2.84 20.17 -1.03
N ARG A 488 1.97 19.94 -2.01
CA ARG A 488 0.50 19.80 -1.84
C ARG A 488 0.00 18.37 -2.02
N LEU A 489 0.89 17.40 -2.21
CA LEU A 489 0.53 15.99 -2.35
C LEU A 489 -0.30 15.52 -1.16
N GLN A 490 -1.34 14.75 -1.40
CA GLN A 490 -2.23 14.15 -0.39
C GLN A 490 -2.50 12.70 -0.77
N PRO A 491 -3.00 11.86 0.17
CA PRO A 491 -3.53 10.55 -0.21
C PRO A 491 -4.53 10.69 -1.36
N ASN A 492 -4.43 9.78 -2.34
CA ASN A 492 -5.18 9.85 -3.61
C ASN A 492 -4.90 11.07 -4.50
N ALA A 493 -3.75 11.74 -4.40
CA ALA A 493 -3.41 12.80 -5.36
C ALA A 493 -3.20 12.21 -6.76
N PRO A 494 -3.84 12.77 -7.81
CA PRO A 494 -3.60 12.36 -9.19
C PRO A 494 -2.23 12.84 -9.67
N ALA A 495 -1.59 12.08 -10.55
CA ALA A 495 -0.46 12.54 -11.32
C ALA A 495 -0.91 13.50 -12.43
N ASP A 496 -0.11 14.54 -12.68
CA ASP A 496 -0.36 15.57 -13.68
C ASP A 496 0.29 15.25 -15.04
N LEU A 497 1.21 14.29 -15.05
CA LEU A 497 2.03 13.92 -16.20
C LEU A 497 2.26 12.41 -16.24
N VAL A 498 2.20 11.84 -17.45
CA VAL A 498 2.62 10.47 -17.74
C VAL A 498 3.61 10.44 -18.90
N LEU A 499 4.70 9.69 -18.73
CA LEU A 499 5.70 9.41 -19.76
C LEU A 499 5.72 7.91 -20.07
N GLY A 500 6.08 7.54 -21.31
CA GLY A 500 6.16 6.14 -21.73
C GLY A 500 4.86 5.54 -22.24
N GLN A 501 3.73 6.23 -22.06
CA GLN A 501 2.38 5.77 -22.39
C GLN A 501 1.58 6.89 -23.08
N ALA A 502 0.49 6.54 -23.76
CA ALA A 502 -0.40 7.54 -24.38
C ALA A 502 -1.28 8.27 -23.35
N ASN A 503 -1.62 7.61 -22.25
CA ASN A 503 -2.47 8.14 -21.18
C ASN A 503 -2.21 7.41 -19.86
N PHE A 504 -2.94 7.77 -18.81
CA PHE A 504 -2.82 7.15 -17.48
C PHE A 504 -3.46 5.76 -17.36
N LEU A 505 -4.15 5.28 -18.40
CA LEU A 505 -4.94 4.04 -18.35
C LEU A 505 -4.22 2.84 -19.00
N SER A 506 -3.03 3.05 -19.58
CA SER A 506 -2.24 2.00 -20.23
C SER A 506 -0.92 1.70 -19.53
N ALA A 507 -0.54 0.41 -19.53
CA ALA A 507 0.74 -0.11 -19.04
C ALA A 507 1.39 -1.01 -20.10
N ILE A 508 1.42 -0.55 -21.36
CA ILE A 508 1.89 -1.36 -22.48
C ILE A 508 3.41 -1.20 -22.60
N PRO A 509 4.22 -2.29 -22.52
CA PRO A 509 5.67 -2.18 -22.69
C PRO A 509 6.00 -1.64 -24.09
N ASN A 510 6.97 -0.71 -24.17
CA ASN A 510 7.36 -0.06 -25.41
C ASN A 510 6.17 0.46 -26.22
N PHE A 511 5.23 1.14 -25.54
CA PHE A 511 4.03 1.66 -26.19
C PHE A 511 4.33 2.34 -27.54
N PRO A 512 3.54 2.08 -28.62
CA PRO A 512 2.37 1.18 -28.67
C PRO A 512 2.69 -0.27 -29.05
N SER A 513 3.97 -0.66 -29.18
CA SER A 513 4.33 -1.97 -29.74
C SER A 513 3.81 -3.14 -28.91
N GLY A 514 3.78 -2.99 -27.58
CA GLY A 514 3.44 -4.07 -26.65
C GLY A 514 4.50 -5.17 -26.60
N ASN A 515 5.67 -4.95 -27.22
CA ASN A 515 6.76 -5.91 -27.28
C ASN A 515 7.98 -5.34 -26.54
N ALA A 516 8.37 -6.00 -25.44
CA ALA A 516 9.50 -5.60 -24.60
C ALA A 516 10.88 -5.67 -25.30
N ASP A 517 10.96 -6.32 -26.46
CA ASP A 517 12.17 -6.45 -27.26
C ASP A 517 12.19 -5.56 -28.51
N LEU A 518 11.11 -4.80 -28.77
CA LEU A 518 11.08 -3.73 -29.78
C LEU A 518 10.94 -2.36 -29.10
N PRO A 519 12.06 -1.71 -28.72
CA PRO A 519 12.03 -0.34 -28.20
C PRO A 519 11.40 0.64 -29.18
N THR A 520 10.66 1.60 -28.64
CA THR A 520 10.19 2.77 -29.39
C THR A 520 10.86 4.02 -28.85
N GLU A 521 10.72 5.15 -29.56
CA GLU A 521 11.38 6.41 -29.19
C GLU A 521 10.93 6.86 -27.80
N THR A 522 9.63 6.80 -27.52
CA THR A 522 9.02 7.32 -26.30
C THR A 522 8.58 6.25 -25.32
N GLY A 523 8.33 5.02 -25.77
CA GLY A 523 7.83 3.94 -24.94
C GLY A 523 8.90 3.42 -23.98
N LEU A 524 8.49 3.03 -22.77
CA LEU A 524 9.40 2.55 -21.73
C LEU A 524 9.16 1.07 -21.44
N VAL A 525 10.16 0.40 -20.85
CA VAL A 525 10.05 -0.95 -20.30
C VAL A 525 10.76 -1.00 -18.95
N LEU A 526 9.98 -1.20 -17.88
CA LEU A 526 10.49 -1.36 -16.52
C LEU A 526 11.43 -0.21 -16.09
N PRO A 527 11.03 1.06 -16.26
CA PRO A 527 11.87 2.18 -15.86
C PRO A 527 12.17 2.09 -14.36
N SER A 528 13.46 2.12 -13.96
CA SER A 528 13.85 1.87 -12.57
C SER A 528 14.41 3.07 -11.81
N ALA A 529 14.79 4.13 -12.52
CA ALA A 529 15.25 5.37 -11.90
C ALA A 529 14.85 6.60 -12.73
N VAL A 530 14.70 7.70 -12.00
CA VAL A 530 14.52 9.04 -12.53
C VAL A 530 15.50 9.98 -11.82
N ALA A 531 16.02 10.98 -12.53
CA ALA A 531 16.82 12.06 -11.96
C ALA A 531 16.54 13.36 -12.72
N VAL A 532 16.67 14.51 -12.07
CA VAL A 532 16.46 15.81 -12.70
C VAL A 532 17.79 16.55 -12.74
N ASP A 533 18.16 17.06 -13.91
CA ASP A 533 19.38 17.86 -14.06
C ASP A 533 19.17 19.32 -13.64
N ASN A 534 20.27 20.08 -13.63
CA ASN A 534 20.29 21.47 -13.21
C ASN A 534 19.44 22.42 -14.07
N ASP A 535 19.06 21.99 -15.28
CA ASP A 535 18.23 22.75 -16.22
C ASP A 535 16.75 22.34 -16.15
N GLY A 536 16.39 21.40 -15.27
CA GLY A 536 15.02 20.89 -15.11
C GLY A 536 14.65 19.80 -16.12
N ASN A 537 15.62 19.21 -16.84
CA ASN A 537 15.34 18.06 -17.70
C ASN A 537 15.27 16.78 -16.87
N LEU A 538 14.32 15.93 -17.21
CA LEU A 538 14.14 14.64 -16.55
C LEU A 538 14.92 13.55 -17.30
N TRP A 539 15.74 12.82 -16.58
CA TRP A 539 16.46 11.65 -17.07
C TRP A 539 15.81 10.38 -16.53
N VAL A 540 15.54 9.42 -17.41
CA VAL A 540 14.82 8.18 -17.09
C VAL A 540 15.69 6.99 -17.46
N ALA A 541 15.98 6.12 -16.49
CA ALA A 541 16.63 4.84 -16.74
C ALA A 541 15.58 3.84 -17.22
N ASP A 542 15.51 3.64 -18.53
CA ASP A 542 14.63 2.71 -19.21
C ASP A 542 15.25 1.30 -19.21
N THR A 543 15.25 0.72 -18.00
CA THR A 543 16.08 -0.44 -17.64
C THR A 543 15.91 -1.62 -18.56
N GLY A 544 14.67 -1.97 -18.93
CA GLY A 544 14.39 -3.12 -19.79
C GLY A 544 14.88 -2.97 -21.22
N ASN A 545 15.13 -1.74 -21.65
CA ASN A 545 15.70 -1.41 -22.97
C ASN A 545 17.21 -1.12 -22.92
N GLY A 546 17.86 -1.21 -21.75
CA GLY A 546 19.30 -0.98 -21.65
C GLY A 546 19.73 0.46 -21.97
N ARG A 547 18.85 1.45 -21.74
CA ARG A 547 19.11 2.86 -22.10
C ARG A 547 18.70 3.86 -21.03
N VAL A 548 19.22 5.08 -21.13
CA VAL A 548 18.79 6.24 -20.37
C VAL A 548 18.31 7.31 -21.34
N LEU A 549 17.15 7.90 -21.07
CA LEU A 549 16.51 8.91 -21.92
C LEU A 549 16.43 10.26 -21.20
N ARG A 550 16.72 11.37 -21.90
CA ARG A 550 16.46 12.74 -21.40
C ARG A 550 15.18 13.30 -22.00
N PHE A 551 14.24 13.68 -21.15
CA PHE A 551 13.03 14.42 -21.49
C PHE A 551 13.19 15.89 -21.10
N PRO A 552 13.20 16.83 -22.06
CA PRO A 552 13.37 18.25 -21.76
C PRO A 552 12.18 18.84 -21.02
N ARG A 553 12.41 19.36 -19.81
CA ARG A 553 11.44 20.06 -18.94
C ARG A 553 9.98 19.60 -19.13
N PRO A 554 9.63 18.37 -18.73
CA PRO A 554 8.37 17.74 -19.14
C PRO A 554 7.10 18.56 -18.86
N PHE A 555 7.09 19.29 -17.74
CA PHE A 555 5.97 20.13 -17.32
C PHE A 555 5.83 21.45 -18.09
N ASP A 556 6.79 21.82 -18.94
CA ASP A 556 6.64 22.95 -19.85
C ASP A 556 5.80 22.55 -21.10
N ARG A 557 5.49 21.25 -21.24
CA ARG A 557 4.78 20.65 -22.39
C ARG A 557 3.64 19.72 -21.97
N VAL A 558 3.01 19.94 -20.82
CA VAL A 558 1.88 19.12 -20.34
C VAL A 558 0.79 19.04 -21.42
N GLY A 559 0.21 17.85 -21.61
CA GLY A 559 -0.82 17.59 -22.62
C GLY A 559 -0.30 17.35 -24.04
N GLN A 560 1.01 17.48 -24.27
CA GLN A 560 1.66 17.10 -25.53
C GLN A 560 2.36 15.73 -25.37
N GLN A 561 2.58 15.02 -26.49
CA GLN A 561 3.40 13.81 -26.46
C GLN A 561 4.82 14.15 -26.03
N GLN A 562 5.22 13.61 -24.89
CA GLN A 562 6.53 13.83 -24.32
C GLN A 562 7.56 13.00 -25.10
N ARG A 563 8.60 13.67 -25.60
CA ARG A 563 9.64 13.04 -26.42
C ARG A 563 11.01 13.27 -25.80
N PRO A 564 11.82 12.22 -25.70
CA PRO A 564 13.20 12.40 -25.28
C PRO A 564 14.02 13.00 -26.42
N ASP A 565 15.07 13.74 -26.09
CA ASP A 565 15.98 14.35 -27.07
C ASP A 565 17.42 13.83 -26.97
N ILE A 566 17.74 13.05 -25.93
CA ILE A 566 19.00 12.33 -25.78
C ILE A 566 18.71 10.88 -25.39
N VAL A 567 19.49 9.96 -25.99
CA VAL A 567 19.63 8.55 -25.56
C VAL A 567 21.08 8.21 -25.22
N ILE A 568 21.29 7.59 -24.06
CA ILE A 568 22.59 7.07 -23.60
C ILE A 568 22.46 5.58 -23.30
N GLY A 569 23.55 4.84 -23.48
CA GLY A 569 23.55 3.37 -23.36
C GLY A 569 23.06 2.67 -24.62
N GLN A 570 22.64 3.43 -25.64
CA GLN A 570 22.34 2.96 -26.99
C GLN A 570 22.73 4.07 -27.97
N ALA A 571 23.11 3.70 -29.20
CA ALA A 571 23.45 4.69 -30.23
C ALA A 571 22.22 5.49 -30.71
N GLU A 572 21.06 4.84 -30.73
CA GLU A 572 19.79 5.39 -31.21
C GLU A 572 18.65 4.97 -30.27
N PHE A 573 17.53 5.70 -30.31
CA PHE A 573 16.42 5.45 -29.40
C PHE A 573 15.87 4.01 -29.56
N ASN A 574 15.73 3.51 -30.78
CA ASN A 574 15.02 2.24 -31.03
C ASN A 574 15.91 0.99 -31.03
N LEU A 575 17.08 1.04 -30.38
CA LEU A 575 18.02 -0.07 -30.29
C LEU A 575 18.03 -0.72 -28.90
N LYS A 576 18.37 -2.00 -28.87
CA LYS A 576 18.57 -2.79 -27.64
C LYS A 576 19.80 -3.68 -27.81
N ILE A 577 20.97 -3.10 -27.54
CA ILE A 577 22.27 -3.79 -27.54
C ILE A 577 22.72 -3.94 -26.09
N GLN A 578 22.99 -5.17 -25.66
CA GLN A 578 23.28 -5.48 -24.27
C GLN A 578 24.75 -5.81 -23.99
N ASP A 579 25.63 -5.75 -24.99
CA ASP A 579 27.06 -5.98 -24.76
C ASP A 579 27.65 -4.88 -23.86
N ALA A 580 28.66 -5.21 -23.05
CA ALA A 580 29.36 -4.23 -22.25
C ALA A 580 30.34 -3.43 -23.12
N THR A 581 30.08 -2.13 -23.29
CA THR A 581 31.03 -1.18 -23.91
C THR A 581 31.00 0.17 -23.18
N ARG A 582 31.73 1.17 -23.69
CA ARG A 582 31.64 2.57 -23.19
C ARG A 582 30.30 3.24 -23.50
N SER A 583 29.57 2.77 -24.53
CA SER A 583 28.35 3.43 -25.03
C SER A 583 27.10 2.56 -24.90
N THR A 584 27.21 1.35 -24.37
CA THR A 584 26.09 0.40 -24.22
C THR A 584 25.88 -0.01 -22.78
N MET A 585 24.63 -0.26 -22.40
CA MET A 585 24.24 -0.76 -21.08
C MET A 585 23.25 -1.92 -21.21
N SER A 586 23.24 -2.83 -20.24
CA SER A 586 22.30 -3.96 -20.23
C SER A 586 21.11 -3.69 -19.30
N ALA A 587 21.35 -3.13 -18.11
CA ALA A 587 20.30 -2.78 -17.16
C ALA A 587 20.68 -1.53 -16.37
N PRO A 588 20.49 -0.32 -16.93
CA PRO A 588 20.64 0.91 -16.16
C PRO A 588 19.58 0.99 -15.06
N VAL A 589 19.98 1.13 -13.80
CA VAL A 589 19.06 1.08 -12.64
C VAL A 589 19.10 2.31 -11.75
N GLY A 590 20.23 3.01 -11.65
CA GLY A 590 20.40 4.21 -10.81
C GLY A 590 20.97 5.37 -11.62
N LEU A 591 20.52 6.58 -11.33
CA LEU A 591 20.96 7.82 -11.95
C LEU A 591 21.31 8.84 -10.87
N ALA A 592 22.44 9.53 -11.01
CA ALA A 592 22.78 10.65 -10.16
C ALA A 592 23.56 11.71 -10.94
N PHE A 593 23.42 12.97 -10.55
CA PHE A 593 24.21 14.07 -11.09
C PHE A 593 25.21 14.56 -10.07
N THR A 594 26.42 14.86 -10.54
CA THR A 594 27.34 15.70 -9.77
C THR A 594 26.81 17.14 -9.70
N ASN A 595 27.30 17.92 -8.75
CA ASN A 595 26.98 19.34 -8.60
C ASN A 595 27.28 20.13 -9.88
N GLU A 596 28.37 19.77 -10.57
CA GLU A 596 28.74 20.36 -11.86
C GLU A 596 27.86 19.91 -13.04
N GLY A 597 27.04 18.87 -12.87
CA GLY A 597 26.06 18.39 -13.85
C GLY A 597 26.49 17.16 -14.67
N HIS A 598 27.55 16.45 -14.26
CA HIS A 598 27.95 15.20 -14.91
C HIS A 598 27.02 14.05 -14.50
N LEU A 599 26.70 13.15 -15.42
CA LEU A 599 25.77 12.04 -15.19
C LEU A 599 26.53 10.79 -14.76
N LEU A 600 26.08 10.14 -13.70
CA LEU A 600 26.46 8.77 -13.36
C LEU A 600 25.28 7.82 -13.58
N VAL A 601 25.58 6.62 -14.07
CA VAL A 601 24.60 5.56 -14.32
C VAL A 601 25.13 4.22 -13.81
N SER A 602 24.39 3.56 -12.93
CA SER A 602 24.70 2.17 -12.57
C SER A 602 24.09 1.21 -13.59
N ASP A 603 24.92 0.28 -14.07
CA ASP A 603 24.52 -0.79 -14.99
C ASP A 603 24.57 -2.11 -14.22
N ALA A 604 23.42 -2.52 -13.70
CA ALA A 604 23.32 -3.58 -12.70
C ALA A 604 23.75 -4.95 -13.25
N GLN A 605 23.43 -5.25 -14.51
CA GLN A 605 23.80 -6.50 -15.16
C GLN A 605 25.31 -6.60 -15.45
N HIS A 606 25.97 -5.48 -15.70
CA HIS A 606 27.41 -5.42 -15.94
C HIS A 606 28.23 -5.06 -14.69
N ASN A 607 27.60 -5.03 -13.52
CA ASN A 607 28.28 -4.86 -12.24
C ASN A 607 29.19 -3.60 -12.19
N ARG A 608 28.70 -2.48 -12.72
CA ARG A 608 29.51 -1.26 -12.87
C ARG A 608 28.70 0.03 -12.70
N VAL A 609 29.41 1.15 -12.49
CA VAL A 609 28.88 2.51 -12.62
C VAL A 609 29.67 3.26 -13.69
N LEU A 610 28.97 3.88 -14.63
CA LEU A 610 29.53 4.67 -15.72
C LEU A 610 29.38 6.16 -15.44
N TYR A 611 30.39 6.94 -15.80
CA TYR A 611 30.40 8.40 -15.70
C TYR A 611 30.40 9.03 -17.09
N PHE A 612 29.53 10.02 -17.29
CA PHE A 612 29.33 10.76 -18.54
C PHE A 612 29.57 12.26 -18.33
N ASP A 613 30.46 12.84 -19.14
CA ASP A 613 30.73 14.27 -19.14
C ASP A 613 29.52 15.06 -19.66
N LYS A 614 29.07 16.07 -18.91
CA LYS A 614 27.91 16.90 -19.27
C LYS A 614 28.04 17.55 -20.67
N ASN A 615 29.26 17.91 -21.06
CA ASN A 615 29.55 18.57 -22.32
C ASN A 615 29.60 17.59 -23.50
N GLN A 616 29.56 16.28 -23.21
CA GLN A 616 29.56 15.20 -24.20
C GLN A 616 28.23 14.43 -24.24
N LEU A 617 27.21 14.88 -23.50
CA LEU A 617 25.87 14.27 -23.50
C LEU A 617 25.18 14.52 -24.85
N THR A 618 25.25 13.50 -25.71
CA THR A 618 24.61 13.41 -27.02
C THR A 618 24.13 11.97 -27.22
N ASN A 619 23.40 11.68 -28.31
CA ASN A 619 22.97 10.31 -28.62
C ASN A 619 24.17 9.38 -28.73
N GLY A 620 24.14 8.25 -28.01
CA GLY A 620 25.22 7.27 -28.00
C GLY A 620 26.49 7.69 -27.27
N ALA A 621 26.44 8.75 -26.45
CA ALA A 621 27.58 9.24 -25.68
C ALA A 621 28.36 8.11 -24.99
N ALA A 622 29.68 8.16 -25.10
CA ALA A 622 30.58 7.20 -24.46
C ALA A 622 30.91 7.64 -23.02
N ALA A 623 30.98 6.69 -22.09
CA ALA A 623 31.41 6.92 -20.73
C ALA A 623 32.93 7.17 -20.65
N GLN A 624 33.31 8.18 -19.88
CA GLN A 624 34.72 8.57 -19.70
C GLN A 624 35.38 7.79 -18.56
N LYS A 625 34.61 7.35 -17.55
CA LYS A 625 35.12 6.55 -16.42
C LYS A 625 34.18 5.38 -16.08
N VAL A 626 34.75 4.35 -15.46
CA VAL A 626 34.04 3.18 -14.96
C VAL A 626 34.47 2.87 -13.52
N PHE A 627 33.50 2.56 -12.67
CA PHE A 627 33.71 2.09 -11.29
C PHE A 627 33.17 0.66 -11.17
N GLY A 628 33.80 -0.17 -10.34
CA GLY A 628 33.39 -1.56 -10.11
C GLY A 628 33.95 -2.56 -11.13
N GLN A 629 34.67 -2.09 -12.15
CA GLN A 629 35.32 -2.90 -13.20
C GLN A 629 36.68 -2.32 -13.58
N GLY A 630 37.58 -3.19 -14.05
CA GLY A 630 38.90 -2.81 -14.56
C GLY A 630 38.88 -2.05 -15.88
N ASP A 631 37.83 -2.23 -16.67
CA ASP A 631 37.64 -1.67 -18.00
C ASP A 631 36.14 -1.57 -18.34
N PHE A 632 35.82 -1.13 -19.56
CA PHE A 632 34.44 -0.93 -20.03
C PHE A 632 33.80 -2.15 -20.72
N PHE A 633 34.50 -3.27 -20.83
CA PHE A 633 34.06 -4.47 -21.55
C PHE A 633 33.83 -5.66 -20.60
N SER A 634 34.44 -5.61 -19.43
CA SER A 634 34.27 -6.57 -18.34
C SER A 634 32.93 -6.38 -17.63
N SER A 635 32.31 -7.50 -17.26
CA SER A 635 30.99 -7.54 -16.62
C SER A 635 30.92 -8.47 -15.40
N ALA A 636 32.02 -9.12 -15.03
CA ALA A 636 32.04 -10.07 -13.93
C ALA A 636 31.73 -9.38 -12.59
N SER A 637 30.94 -10.02 -11.73
CA SER A 637 30.74 -9.56 -10.35
C SER A 637 32.01 -9.77 -9.50
N GLY A 638 32.11 -9.06 -8.39
CA GLY A 638 33.12 -9.25 -7.34
C GLY A 638 32.72 -8.57 -6.05
N ASP A 639 33.44 -8.83 -4.96
CA ASP A 639 33.17 -8.31 -3.61
C ASP A 639 34.34 -7.49 -3.03
N GLU A 640 35.41 -7.29 -3.82
CA GLU A 640 36.51 -6.40 -3.48
C GLU A 640 36.05 -4.93 -3.45
N ARG A 641 36.84 -4.02 -2.85
CA ARG A 641 36.44 -2.60 -2.67
C ARG A 641 36.26 -1.83 -3.98
N ASN A 642 36.83 -2.33 -5.06
CA ASN A 642 36.72 -1.80 -6.42
C ASN A 642 35.88 -2.72 -7.32
N ARG A 643 35.06 -3.62 -6.75
CA ARG A 643 34.18 -4.54 -7.48
C ARG A 643 32.77 -4.48 -6.90
N MET A 644 31.80 -4.85 -7.74
CA MET A 644 30.38 -4.78 -7.40
C MET A 644 29.66 -6.05 -7.84
N ASN A 645 28.47 -6.26 -7.29
CA ASN A 645 27.54 -7.30 -7.65
C ASN A 645 26.11 -6.75 -7.65
N SER A 646 25.53 -6.57 -8.84
CA SER A 646 24.23 -5.94 -9.06
C SER A 646 24.13 -4.56 -8.37
N PRO A 647 25.00 -3.58 -8.70
CA PRO A 647 24.87 -2.22 -8.17
C PRO A 647 23.54 -1.62 -8.61
N ARG A 648 22.74 -1.14 -7.66
CA ARG A 648 21.42 -0.56 -7.91
C ARG A 648 21.45 0.95 -7.83
N HIS A 649 20.67 1.59 -6.94
CA HIS A 649 20.65 3.04 -6.90
C HIS A 649 21.98 3.61 -6.47
N ILE A 650 22.22 4.83 -6.94
CA ILE A 650 23.41 5.61 -6.66
C ILE A 650 23.00 7.01 -6.21
N ALA A 651 23.85 7.64 -5.41
CA ALA A 651 23.68 9.03 -5.00
C ALA A 651 25.01 9.77 -5.08
N VAL A 652 24.93 11.09 -5.10
CA VAL A 652 26.08 12.00 -5.05
C VAL A 652 25.84 13.08 -4.00
N ASP A 653 26.87 13.40 -3.20
CA ASP A 653 26.82 14.47 -2.20
C ASP A 653 27.23 15.84 -2.78
N ILE A 654 27.25 16.89 -1.94
CA ILE A 654 27.65 18.25 -2.36
C ILE A 654 29.12 18.36 -2.80
N ASP A 655 29.96 17.39 -2.41
CA ASP A 655 31.39 17.33 -2.70
C ASP A 655 31.70 16.46 -3.94
N ASP A 656 30.68 15.98 -4.66
CA ASP A 656 30.78 15.06 -5.80
C ASP A 656 31.34 13.67 -5.46
N ARG A 657 31.05 13.16 -4.26
CA ARG A 657 31.35 11.77 -3.86
C ARG A 657 30.25 10.81 -4.31
N LEU A 658 30.61 9.61 -4.78
CA LEU A 658 29.66 8.60 -5.27
C LEU A 658 29.34 7.57 -4.18
N TYR A 659 28.04 7.30 -4.01
CA TYR A 659 27.49 6.29 -3.11
C TYR A 659 26.78 5.24 -3.96
N VAL A 660 27.12 3.96 -3.78
CA VAL A 660 26.57 2.87 -4.59
C VAL A 660 25.97 1.79 -3.70
N ALA A 661 24.67 1.53 -3.86
CA ALA A 661 24.03 0.37 -3.25
C ALA A 661 24.48 -0.91 -3.99
N ASP A 662 25.44 -1.62 -3.43
CA ASP A 662 26.00 -2.86 -3.96
C ASP A 662 25.16 -4.05 -3.47
N SER A 663 23.95 -4.17 -4.04
CA SER A 663 22.87 -4.99 -3.48
C SER A 663 23.24 -6.46 -3.34
N GLY A 664 23.92 -7.04 -4.33
CA GLY A 664 24.31 -8.45 -4.33
C GLY A 664 25.31 -8.79 -3.22
N ASN A 665 26.11 -7.82 -2.80
CA ASN A 665 27.09 -7.96 -1.72
C ASN A 665 26.60 -7.44 -0.36
N ASN A 666 25.34 -6.99 -0.28
CA ASN A 666 24.73 -6.50 0.96
C ASN A 666 25.47 -5.32 1.62
N ARG A 667 25.96 -4.37 0.81
CA ARG A 667 26.73 -3.21 1.29
C ARG A 667 26.43 -1.94 0.51
N VAL A 668 26.95 -0.81 0.99
CA VAL A 668 27.00 0.44 0.22
C VAL A 668 28.46 0.90 0.10
N LEU A 669 28.94 1.12 -1.12
CA LEU A 669 30.30 1.58 -1.41
C LEU A 669 30.31 3.10 -1.56
N LEU A 670 31.25 3.76 -0.89
CA LEU A 670 31.42 5.22 -0.90
C LEU A 670 32.78 5.53 -1.51
N PHE A 671 32.75 6.15 -2.68
CA PHE A 671 33.92 6.61 -3.41
C PHE A 671 34.16 8.09 -3.11
N ASP A 672 35.43 8.50 -3.14
CA ASP A 672 35.77 9.92 -3.02
C ASP A 672 35.39 10.70 -4.32
N ARG A 673 35.84 11.94 -4.47
CA ARG A 673 35.44 12.84 -5.56
C ARG A 673 35.55 12.19 -6.96
N VAL A 674 34.40 12.02 -7.61
CA VAL A 674 34.26 11.37 -8.92
C VAL A 674 35.02 12.12 -10.03
N PRO A 675 34.94 13.47 -10.16
CA PRO A 675 35.65 14.17 -11.23
C PRO A 675 37.18 14.07 -11.10
N ALA A 676 37.70 13.99 -9.87
CA ALA A 676 39.14 13.88 -9.59
C ALA A 676 39.67 12.43 -9.62
N SER A 677 38.77 11.44 -9.66
CA SER A 677 39.16 10.02 -9.70
C SER A 677 39.87 9.66 -11.01
N PRO A 678 40.90 8.79 -11.01
CA PRO A 678 41.55 8.33 -12.24
C PRO A 678 40.59 7.52 -13.13
N GLU A 679 40.93 7.33 -14.41
CA GLU A 679 40.08 6.62 -15.38
C GLU A 679 39.87 5.13 -15.07
N ALA A 680 40.74 4.54 -14.24
CA ALA A 680 40.78 3.13 -13.92
C ALA A 680 40.30 2.81 -12.49
N ASN A 681 39.89 1.55 -12.31
CA ASN A 681 39.20 0.98 -11.14
C ASN A 681 39.75 1.40 -9.76
N VAL A 682 39.08 2.36 -9.12
CA VAL A 682 39.47 2.90 -7.80
C VAL A 682 38.80 2.09 -6.68
N ASP A 683 39.49 1.87 -5.57
CA ASP A 683 38.88 1.34 -4.36
C ASP A 683 37.89 2.35 -3.75
N SER A 684 36.82 1.84 -3.14
CA SER A 684 35.98 2.66 -2.26
C SER A 684 36.76 3.15 -1.04
N ALA A 685 36.54 4.42 -0.68
CA ALA A 685 37.14 5.02 0.51
C ALA A 685 36.50 4.46 1.80
N VAL A 686 35.17 4.27 1.76
CA VAL A 686 34.40 3.66 2.84
C VAL A 686 33.50 2.58 2.25
N SER A 687 33.35 1.48 2.97
CA SER A 687 32.33 0.47 2.69
C SER A 687 31.41 0.37 3.89
N LEU A 688 30.14 0.71 3.70
CA LEU A 688 29.09 0.49 4.70
C LEU A 688 28.70 -0.98 4.65
N GLU A 689 29.49 -1.74 5.39
CA GLU A 689 29.28 -3.15 5.69
C GLU A 689 29.04 -3.20 7.21
N ASN A 690 28.01 -3.91 7.68
CA ASN A 690 27.78 -4.01 9.13
C ASN A 690 27.76 -5.47 9.60
N THR A 691 28.32 -5.65 10.79
CA THR A 691 29.04 -6.81 11.33
C THR A 691 28.24 -7.58 12.38
N THR A 692 27.00 -7.16 12.69
CA THR A 692 26.11 -7.79 13.69
C THR A 692 24.73 -8.14 13.10
N THR A 693 24.01 -9.09 13.69
CA THR A 693 22.76 -9.65 13.14
C THR A 693 21.61 -8.64 13.03
N THR A 694 21.57 -7.60 13.87
CA THR A 694 20.46 -6.63 13.95
C THR A 694 20.67 -5.39 13.08
N THR A 695 21.90 -5.07 12.70
CA THR A 695 22.25 -3.85 11.94
C THR A 695 22.84 -4.15 10.55
N ARG A 696 22.97 -5.43 10.20
CA ARG A 696 23.39 -5.88 8.88
C ARG A 696 22.39 -5.45 7.80
N LEU A 697 22.92 -4.82 6.76
CA LEU A 697 22.21 -4.55 5.51
C LEU A 697 21.89 -5.87 4.78
N ARG A 698 20.73 -5.93 4.14
CA ARG A 698 20.32 -7.02 3.25
C ARG A 698 19.77 -6.43 1.97
N ALA A 699 20.42 -6.79 0.86
CA ALA A 699 20.09 -6.36 -0.48
C ALA A 699 19.68 -4.87 -0.55
N PRO A 700 20.53 -3.94 -0.07
CA PRO A 700 20.19 -2.52 -0.09
C PRO A 700 19.93 -2.08 -1.53
N VAL A 701 18.82 -1.39 -1.80
CA VAL A 701 18.43 -0.99 -3.16
C VAL A 701 18.67 0.50 -3.41
N GLY A 702 18.00 1.35 -2.61
CA GLY A 702 18.06 2.80 -2.60
C GLY A 702 19.14 3.34 -1.67
N VAL A 703 19.85 4.37 -2.13
CA VAL A 703 20.72 5.23 -1.32
C VAL A 703 20.44 6.68 -1.67
N ALA A 704 20.33 7.54 -0.66
CA ALA A 704 20.12 8.98 -0.82
C ALA A 704 21.01 9.75 0.16
N VAL A 705 21.51 10.91 -0.26
CA VAL A 705 22.33 11.79 0.60
C VAL A 705 21.65 13.14 0.71
N TYR A 706 21.41 13.61 1.94
CA TYR A 706 20.84 14.93 2.16
C TYR A 706 21.91 15.99 1.99
N ARG A 707 21.75 16.86 0.99
CA ARG A 707 22.77 17.79 0.52
C ARG A 707 23.27 18.78 1.59
N ASP A 708 22.41 19.18 2.53
CA ASP A 708 22.72 20.24 3.50
C ASP A 708 23.49 19.71 4.73
N THR A 709 23.29 18.45 5.10
CA THR A 709 23.96 17.84 6.28
C THR A 709 24.94 16.72 5.92
N GLY A 710 24.86 16.19 4.69
CA GLY A 710 25.64 15.03 4.25
C GLY A 710 25.16 13.69 4.80
N GLU A 711 24.04 13.64 5.51
CA GLU A 711 23.48 12.40 6.05
C GLU A 711 23.05 11.43 4.95
N ILE A 712 23.28 10.14 5.19
CA ILE A 712 23.07 9.08 4.21
C ILE A 712 21.89 8.22 4.64
N TRP A 713 20.96 7.97 3.74
CA TRP A 713 19.80 7.11 3.96
C TRP A 713 19.83 5.93 3.00
N VAL A 714 19.66 4.73 3.53
CA VAL A 714 19.75 3.46 2.78
C VAL A 714 18.49 2.65 3.01
N THR A 715 17.85 2.21 1.94
CA THR A 715 16.72 1.29 2.00
C THR A 715 17.22 -0.15 2.16
N ASP A 716 16.62 -0.91 3.06
CA ASP A 716 16.98 -2.31 3.37
C ASP A 716 15.80 -3.24 3.11
N ALA A 717 16.08 -4.42 2.53
CA ALA A 717 15.04 -5.37 2.14
C ALA A 717 14.28 -6.01 3.33
N ASN A 718 14.69 -5.79 4.59
CA ASN A 718 13.93 -6.24 5.77
C ASN A 718 12.98 -5.16 6.31
N ASN A 719 12.40 -4.32 5.45
CA ASN A 719 11.43 -3.29 5.84
C ASN A 719 12.03 -2.19 6.75
N ARG A 720 13.26 -1.75 6.45
CA ARG A 720 13.98 -0.75 7.24
C ARG A 720 14.62 0.32 6.37
N LEU A 721 14.68 1.53 6.89
CA LEU A 721 15.53 2.61 6.39
C LEU A 721 16.63 2.86 7.41
N PHE A 722 17.89 2.74 6.98
CA PHE A 722 19.05 3.06 7.82
C PHE A 722 19.54 4.47 7.53
N ARG A 723 19.75 5.24 8.59
CA ARG A 723 20.39 6.55 8.53
C ARG A 723 21.83 6.47 9.02
N TYR A 724 22.81 6.79 8.18
CA TYR A 724 24.22 6.88 8.55
C TYR A 724 24.69 8.32 8.65
N ALA A 725 25.78 8.51 9.39
CA ALA A 725 26.51 9.76 9.50
C ALA A 725 27.07 10.22 8.14
N SER A 726 27.54 11.48 8.07
CA SER A 726 28.17 12.00 6.85
C SER A 726 29.46 11.27 6.50
N PHE A 727 29.87 11.33 5.24
CA PHE A 727 31.09 10.67 4.75
C PHE A 727 32.34 11.02 5.59
N LEU A 728 32.55 12.30 5.91
CA LEU A 728 33.69 12.73 6.72
C LEU A 728 33.67 12.17 8.15
N GLN A 729 32.49 12.01 8.74
CA GLN A 729 32.33 11.36 10.04
C GLN A 729 32.60 9.85 9.93
N LEU A 730 32.16 9.20 8.85
CA LEU A 730 32.43 7.78 8.61
C LEU A 730 33.91 7.48 8.33
N LEU A 731 34.65 8.41 7.71
CA LEU A 731 36.10 8.26 7.53
C LEU A 731 36.86 8.22 8.86
N THR A 732 36.43 9.03 9.83
CA THR A 732 37.11 9.15 11.13
C THR A 732 36.55 8.19 12.18
N ASN A 733 35.30 7.75 12.00
CA ASN A 733 34.64 6.74 12.81
C ASN A 733 33.78 5.83 11.92
N PRO A 734 34.37 4.76 11.35
CA PRO A 734 33.66 3.80 10.51
C PRO A 734 32.51 3.08 11.24
N ASN A 735 32.51 3.13 12.57
CA ASN A 735 31.48 2.57 13.44
C ASN A 735 30.43 3.60 13.88
N ALA A 736 30.38 4.79 13.25
CA ALA A 736 29.26 5.74 13.38
C ALA A 736 28.00 5.18 12.68
N PHE A 737 27.58 3.99 13.12
CA PHE A 737 26.48 3.20 12.61
C PHE A 737 25.14 3.85 12.92
N ALA A 738 24.13 3.34 12.23
CA ALA A 738 22.83 3.96 12.12
C ALA A 738 22.21 4.34 13.47
N GLU A 739 22.07 5.64 13.69
CA GLU A 739 21.56 6.20 14.95
C GLU A 739 20.05 5.97 15.12
N THR A 740 19.35 5.57 14.04
CA THR A 740 17.91 5.22 14.04
C THR A 740 17.58 4.37 12.80
N SER A 741 16.74 3.34 12.94
CA SER A 741 16.05 2.69 11.83
C SER A 741 14.60 3.15 11.77
N LEU A 742 14.15 3.71 10.64
CA LEU A 742 12.73 3.93 10.42
C LEU A 742 12.08 2.65 9.90
N ALA A 743 10.92 2.30 10.44
CA ALA A 743 10.09 1.27 9.87
C ALA A 743 9.47 1.82 8.57
N ALA A 744 9.65 1.08 7.48
CA ALA A 744 9.10 1.38 6.18
C ALA A 744 8.63 0.07 5.55
N VAL A 745 7.57 0.08 4.76
CA VAL A 745 6.99 -1.16 4.23
C VAL A 745 7.65 -1.48 2.89
N GLY A 746 8.65 -2.37 2.90
CA GLY A 746 9.42 -2.75 1.72
C GLY A 746 10.04 -1.54 1.01
N PRO A 747 10.88 -0.72 1.67
CA PRO A 747 11.45 0.46 1.03
C PRO A 747 12.36 0.05 -0.14
N ILE A 748 12.21 0.72 -1.28
CA ILE A 748 12.92 0.40 -2.53
C ILE A 748 13.82 1.56 -2.94
N SER A 749 13.29 2.78 -2.88
CA SER A 749 13.99 4.00 -3.28
C SER A 749 13.88 5.08 -2.23
N ALA A 750 14.82 6.02 -2.22
CA ALA A 750 14.83 7.15 -1.32
C ALA A 750 15.27 8.41 -2.07
N SER A 751 14.66 9.56 -1.77
CA SER A 751 15.06 10.87 -2.25
C SER A 751 14.69 11.94 -1.21
N PHE A 752 15.26 13.13 -1.33
CA PHE A 752 14.89 14.29 -0.53
C PHE A 752 14.21 15.36 -1.36
N ASP A 753 13.25 16.05 -0.77
CA ASP A 753 12.75 17.32 -1.32
C ASP A 753 13.67 18.51 -0.95
N THR A 754 13.28 19.71 -1.37
CA THR A 754 14.02 20.95 -1.08
C THR A 754 14.06 21.30 0.41
N PHE A 755 13.17 20.72 1.21
CA PHE A 755 12.99 21.05 2.63
C PHE A 755 13.58 19.98 3.56
N GLY A 756 14.23 18.95 3.02
CA GLY A 756 14.83 17.86 3.81
C GLY A 756 13.84 16.82 4.29
N ASN A 757 12.65 16.74 3.67
CA ASN A 757 11.74 15.62 3.90
C ASN A 757 12.18 14.42 3.04
N LEU A 758 12.05 13.22 3.59
CA LEU A 758 12.46 11.99 2.93
C LEU A 758 11.26 11.37 2.20
N LEU A 759 11.41 11.18 0.89
CA LEU A 759 10.43 10.50 0.03
C LEU A 759 10.94 9.09 -0.24
N VAL A 760 10.08 8.10 -0.03
CA VAL A 760 10.45 6.68 -0.11
C VAL A 760 9.47 5.95 -1.01
N GLY A 761 9.95 5.38 -2.12
CA GLY A 761 9.16 4.42 -2.89
C GLY A 761 9.09 3.10 -2.15
N GLU A 762 7.88 2.60 -1.91
CA GLU A 762 7.60 1.43 -1.07
C GLU A 762 6.98 0.27 -1.88
N GLY A 763 7.26 -0.96 -1.44
CA GLY A 763 6.77 -2.21 -2.04
C GLY A 763 5.26 -2.42 -1.88
N THR A 764 4.57 -1.54 -1.16
CA THR A 764 3.11 -1.44 -1.09
C THR A 764 2.51 -0.56 -2.19
N ASN A 765 3.28 -0.29 -3.25
CA ASN A 765 2.84 0.45 -4.43
C ASN A 765 2.45 1.91 -4.13
N ARG A 766 3.30 2.60 -3.36
CA ARG A 766 3.14 4.02 -3.03
C ARG A 766 4.48 4.74 -2.89
N VAL A 767 4.45 6.05 -2.86
CA VAL A 767 5.54 6.88 -2.33
C VAL A 767 5.12 7.47 -0.98
N ALA A 768 5.87 7.16 0.06
CA ALA A 768 5.67 7.64 1.42
C ALA A 768 6.54 8.87 1.70
N ILE A 769 5.98 9.91 2.31
CA ILE A 769 6.69 11.16 2.61
C ILE A 769 6.81 11.32 4.12
N TYR A 770 8.06 11.21 4.60
CA TYR A 770 8.45 11.38 5.98
C TYR A 770 8.89 12.83 6.20
N TYR A 771 8.06 13.56 6.94
CA TYR A 771 8.30 14.96 7.24
C TYR A 771 9.13 15.13 8.52
N GLN A 772 9.69 16.32 8.68
CA GLN A 772 10.29 16.74 9.93
C GLN A 772 9.30 16.64 11.09
N ALA A 773 9.81 16.33 12.28
CA ALA A 773 9.00 16.13 13.46
C ALA A 773 8.83 17.40 14.31
N SER A 774 7.73 17.41 15.06
CA SER A 774 7.48 18.34 16.15
C SER A 774 6.95 17.58 17.37
N LYS A 775 7.33 18.05 18.57
CA LYS A 775 6.84 17.52 19.85
C LYS A 775 5.59 18.27 20.25
N LEU A 776 4.53 17.55 20.62
CA LEU A 776 3.34 18.12 21.27
C LEU A 776 3.40 17.96 22.79
N VAL A 777 3.00 18.99 23.52
CA VAL A 777 2.80 18.97 24.97
C VAL A 777 1.50 19.69 25.37
N ASN A 778 1.00 19.40 26.56
CA ASN A 778 -0.02 20.22 27.20
C ASN A 778 0.56 21.63 27.50
N GLY A 779 -0.13 22.68 27.04
CA GLY A 779 0.33 24.07 27.12
C GLY A 779 0.35 24.65 28.54
N ALA A 780 -0.16 23.95 29.55
CA ALA A 780 -0.12 24.38 30.94
C ALA A 780 1.09 23.86 31.73
N ASN A 781 1.51 22.62 31.45
CA ASN A 781 2.59 21.96 32.19
C ASN A 781 3.91 21.87 31.42
N PHE A 782 3.92 22.22 30.13
CA PHE A 782 5.13 22.31 29.29
C PHE A 782 6.08 21.11 29.39
N GLY A 783 5.59 19.89 29.65
CA GLY A 783 6.42 18.72 29.99
C GLY A 783 7.73 18.65 29.20
N ARG A 784 8.82 19.20 29.75
CA ARG A 784 10.11 19.37 29.08
C ARG A 784 10.75 18.01 28.89
N ALA A 785 11.04 17.61 27.64
CA ALA A 785 11.81 16.39 27.42
C ALA A 785 13.22 16.60 27.95
N ARG A 786 13.56 15.90 29.03
CA ARG A 786 14.92 15.43 29.25
C ARG A 786 14.93 13.95 28.89
N ALA A 787 16.11 13.41 28.60
CA ALA A 787 16.54 12.21 29.32
C ALA A 787 15.46 11.13 29.54
N ASN A 788 14.93 10.45 28.51
CA ASN A 788 14.06 9.24 28.66
C ASN A 788 12.52 9.45 28.71
N ASP A 789 11.96 10.51 28.11
CA ASP A 789 10.51 10.77 28.01
C ASP A 789 9.71 9.65 27.29
N VAL A 790 8.90 8.88 28.02
CA VAL A 790 7.76 8.13 27.44
C VAL A 790 6.63 8.13 28.48
N GLY A 791 5.59 8.95 28.28
CA GLY A 791 4.50 9.04 29.25
C GLY A 791 3.24 9.80 28.78
N PRO A 792 2.13 9.69 29.55
CA PRO A 792 0.78 10.20 29.22
C PRO A 792 0.61 11.72 29.04
N GLY A 793 1.67 12.52 29.15
CA GLY A 793 1.64 13.98 28.95
C GLY A 793 1.70 14.45 27.49
N GLN A 794 1.70 13.52 26.52
CA GLN A 794 1.71 13.79 25.08
C GLN A 794 0.45 13.16 24.44
N ARG A 795 -0.72 13.67 24.84
CA ARG A 795 -2.04 13.27 24.31
C ARG A 795 -2.72 14.49 23.72
N VAL A 796 -3.52 14.26 22.68
CA VAL A 796 -4.41 15.28 22.13
C VAL A 796 -5.78 15.09 22.76
N VAL A 797 -6.32 16.15 23.35
CA VAL A 797 -7.53 16.08 24.16
C VAL A 797 -8.45 17.23 23.76
N PRO A 798 -9.76 17.00 23.55
CA PRO A 798 -10.69 18.06 23.18
C PRO A 798 -10.64 19.25 24.14
N GLY A 799 -10.61 20.47 23.60
CA GLY A 799 -10.57 21.71 24.38
C GLY A 799 -9.25 22.00 25.09
N MET A 800 -8.20 21.19 24.86
CA MET A 800 -6.87 21.42 25.42
C MET A 800 -6.16 22.57 24.69
N ILE A 801 -5.53 23.47 25.44
CA ILE A 801 -4.51 24.38 24.91
C ILE A 801 -3.21 23.58 24.80
N ALA A 802 -2.72 23.40 23.59
CA ALA A 802 -1.56 22.59 23.26
C ALA A 802 -0.40 23.46 22.78
N SER A 803 0.82 22.97 22.98
CA SER A 803 2.03 23.58 22.44
C SER A 803 2.81 22.59 21.58
N LEU A 804 3.22 23.02 20.39
CA LEU A 804 4.16 22.32 19.52
C LEU A 804 5.54 22.95 19.60
N PHE A 805 6.57 22.13 19.68
CA PHE A 805 7.98 22.52 19.60
C PHE A 805 8.66 21.81 18.44
N ARG A 806 9.47 22.52 17.66
CA ARG A 806 10.19 21.91 16.54
C ARG A 806 11.24 20.90 17.01
N LEU A 807 11.41 19.82 16.25
CA LEU A 807 12.57 18.92 16.35
C LEU A 807 13.43 18.93 15.07
N GLY A 808 13.04 19.73 14.08
CA GLY A 808 13.71 19.92 12.80
C GLY A 808 14.08 21.38 12.58
N GLN A 809 13.74 21.94 11.42
CA GLN A 809 13.91 23.33 10.99
C GLN A 809 12.89 24.28 11.66
N PRO A 810 13.12 25.61 11.65
CA PRO A 810 12.16 26.59 12.16
C PRO A 810 10.79 26.47 11.48
N PHE A 811 9.70 26.64 12.23
CA PHE A 811 8.35 26.67 11.64
C PHE A 811 8.15 27.89 10.73
N THR A 812 8.64 29.04 11.19
CA THR A 812 8.54 30.33 10.50
C THR A 812 9.74 31.19 10.89
N SER A 813 9.92 32.34 10.24
CA SER A 813 10.89 33.36 10.62
C SER A 813 10.30 34.46 11.51
N GLN A 814 8.99 34.45 11.73
CA GLN A 814 8.26 35.49 12.47
C GLN A 814 7.77 34.99 13.82
N THR A 815 7.61 35.90 14.77
CA THR A 815 6.92 35.65 16.04
C THR A 815 5.68 36.52 16.10
N VAL A 816 4.50 35.90 16.17
CA VAL A 816 3.20 36.58 16.17
C VAL A 816 2.30 35.95 17.20
N SER A 817 1.64 36.78 18.00
CA SER A 817 0.62 36.39 18.97
C SER A 817 -0.75 36.86 18.48
N PHE A 818 -1.81 36.11 18.78
CA PHE A 818 -3.17 36.40 18.31
C PHE A 818 -3.67 37.79 18.74
N ASP A 819 -3.29 38.23 19.94
CA ASP A 819 -3.65 39.52 20.54
C ASP A 819 -3.00 40.73 19.86
N SER A 820 -2.02 40.51 18.96
CA SER A 820 -1.49 41.56 18.09
C SER A 820 -2.41 41.87 16.89
N LEU A 821 -3.45 41.08 16.64
CA LEU A 821 -4.38 41.29 15.55
C LEU A 821 -5.48 42.29 15.91
N PRO A 822 -6.04 43.05 14.93
CA PRO A 822 -7.13 43.99 15.17
C PRO A 822 -8.42 43.35 15.72
N ASN A 823 -8.71 42.12 15.30
CA ASN A 823 -9.88 41.33 15.72
C ASN A 823 -9.40 39.94 16.18
N PRO A 824 -8.95 39.80 17.44
CA PRO A 824 -8.30 38.59 17.93
C PRO A 824 -9.27 37.45 18.30
N VAL A 825 -10.58 37.72 18.34
CA VAL A 825 -11.63 36.75 18.70
C VAL A 825 -12.69 36.70 17.58
N PRO A 826 -13.08 35.51 17.08
CA PRO A 826 -12.52 34.20 17.42
C PRO A 826 -11.03 34.07 17.09
N LEU A 827 -10.32 33.19 17.80
CA LEU A 827 -8.90 32.94 17.56
C LEU A 827 -8.63 32.65 16.06
N PRO A 828 -7.57 33.24 15.49
CA PRO A 828 -7.23 33.04 14.10
C PRO A 828 -6.81 31.60 13.83
N ARG A 829 -7.15 31.06 12.66
CA ARG A 829 -6.69 29.72 12.21
C ARG A 829 -5.39 29.78 11.40
N VAL A 830 -4.84 30.98 11.24
CA VAL A 830 -3.58 31.27 10.56
C VAL A 830 -2.87 32.42 11.28
N LEU A 831 -1.59 32.24 11.61
CA LEU A 831 -0.71 33.28 12.13
C LEU A 831 0.66 33.14 11.48
N ALA A 832 1.27 34.25 11.04
CA ALA A 832 2.58 34.23 10.37
C ALA A 832 2.66 33.22 9.20
N ASP A 833 1.63 33.19 8.34
CA ASP A 833 1.48 32.22 7.22
C ASP A 833 1.53 30.75 7.66
N THR A 834 1.31 30.48 8.95
CA THR A 834 1.39 29.16 9.56
C THR A 834 0.01 28.73 10.04
N GLN A 835 -0.34 27.49 9.74
CA GLN A 835 -1.57 26.84 10.14
C GLN A 835 -1.24 25.49 10.78
N VAL A 836 -2.00 25.12 11.80
CA VAL A 836 -1.97 23.77 12.36
C VAL A 836 -3.23 23.05 11.92
N LEU A 837 -3.07 21.84 11.39
CA LEU A 837 -4.16 20.96 10.98
C LEU A 837 -4.27 19.80 11.96
N LEU A 838 -5.47 19.52 12.46
CA LEU A 838 -5.80 18.30 13.20
C LEU A 838 -6.71 17.46 12.30
N ASN A 839 -6.24 16.28 11.87
CA ASN A 839 -6.92 15.43 10.89
C ASN A 839 -7.38 16.22 9.64
N ASN A 840 -6.48 17.05 9.10
CA ASN A 840 -6.68 17.98 7.97
C ASN A 840 -7.58 19.19 8.22
N GLU A 841 -8.13 19.38 9.42
CA GLU A 841 -8.94 20.55 9.77
C GLU A 841 -8.09 21.63 10.47
N PRO A 842 -8.09 22.88 9.97
CA PRO A 842 -7.40 23.99 10.63
C PRO A 842 -7.88 24.23 12.05
N VAL A 843 -6.96 24.42 13.00
CA VAL A 843 -7.29 24.67 14.41
C VAL A 843 -7.04 26.14 14.81
N PRO A 844 -7.70 26.68 15.84
CA PRO A 844 -7.46 28.04 16.32
C PRO A 844 -6.09 28.19 16.99
N LEU A 845 -5.38 29.30 16.72
CA LEU A 845 -4.01 29.56 17.15
C LEU A 845 -3.93 30.73 18.13
N TYR A 846 -3.16 30.56 19.20
CA TYR A 846 -2.80 31.63 20.13
C TYR A 846 -1.48 32.30 19.71
N PHE A 847 -0.49 31.52 19.30
CA PHE A 847 0.87 32.02 19.15
C PHE A 847 1.66 31.19 18.14
N VAL A 848 2.49 31.84 17.33
CA VAL A 848 3.42 31.21 16.41
C VAL A 848 4.78 31.90 16.53
N SER A 849 5.85 31.12 16.57
CA SER A 849 7.25 31.57 16.55
C SER A 849 8.12 30.58 15.78
N PRO A 850 9.41 30.87 15.53
CA PRO A 850 10.32 29.92 14.91
C PRO A 850 10.42 28.56 15.66
N GLU A 851 10.27 28.56 16.98
CA GLU A 851 10.50 27.39 17.84
C GLU A 851 9.22 26.75 18.40
N GLN A 852 8.12 27.51 18.48
CA GLN A 852 6.93 27.13 19.23
C GLN A 852 5.64 27.62 18.57
N ILE A 853 4.60 26.76 18.60
CA ILE A 853 3.23 27.12 18.24
C ILE A 853 2.29 26.75 19.40
N ASN A 854 1.40 27.65 19.81
CA ASN A 854 0.33 27.36 20.77
C ASN A 854 -1.03 27.42 20.08
N PHE A 855 -1.86 26.42 20.30
CA PHE A 855 -3.16 26.29 19.64
C PHE A 855 -4.21 25.64 20.54
N LEU A 856 -5.48 25.86 20.21
CA LEU A 856 -6.61 25.22 20.87
C LEU A 856 -6.97 23.93 20.12
N VAL A 857 -6.97 22.79 20.81
CA VAL A 857 -7.52 21.54 20.27
C VAL A 857 -9.04 21.69 20.17
N PRO A 858 -9.65 21.50 18.98
CA PRO A 858 -11.09 21.61 18.79
C PRO A 858 -11.91 20.75 19.77
N MET A 859 -13.06 21.24 20.20
CA MET A 859 -13.94 20.50 21.14
C MET A 859 -14.55 19.22 20.50
N ASN A 860 -14.54 19.14 19.18
CA ASN A 860 -14.99 17.97 18.42
C ASN A 860 -13.86 16.96 18.09
N ALA A 861 -12.64 17.17 18.58
CA ALA A 861 -11.54 16.24 18.37
C ALA A 861 -11.88 14.81 18.89
N PRO A 862 -11.27 13.76 18.33
CA PRO A 862 -11.44 12.40 18.83
C PRO A 862 -11.01 12.27 20.31
N GLU A 863 -11.65 11.36 21.04
CA GLU A 863 -11.30 11.04 22.44
C GLU A 863 -10.48 9.74 22.58
N SER A 864 -10.19 9.06 21.46
CA SER A 864 -9.35 7.85 21.41
C SER A 864 -8.77 7.64 20.01
N GLY A 865 -7.72 6.80 19.92
CA GLY A 865 -7.08 6.42 18.67
C GLY A 865 -5.99 7.39 18.21
N GLU A 866 -5.41 7.10 17.04
CA GLU A 866 -4.37 7.92 16.43
C GLU A 866 -4.94 9.24 15.89
N VAL A 867 -4.19 10.32 16.05
CA VAL A 867 -4.52 11.63 15.49
C VAL A 867 -3.34 12.22 14.74
N GLN A 868 -3.64 12.88 13.64
CA GLN A 868 -2.64 13.54 12.82
C GLN A 868 -2.63 15.04 13.13
N VAL A 869 -1.49 15.55 13.56
CA VAL A 869 -1.26 17.00 13.71
C VAL A 869 -0.18 17.40 12.69
N GLN A 870 -0.52 18.31 11.77
CA GLN A 870 0.42 18.84 10.78
C GLN A 870 0.58 20.35 10.97
N VAL A 871 1.82 20.84 10.88
CA VAL A 871 2.09 22.27 10.73
C VAL A 871 2.30 22.53 9.25
N VAL A 872 1.53 23.46 8.68
CA VAL A 872 1.57 23.78 7.25
C VAL A 872 1.77 25.28 7.04
N ARG A 873 2.50 25.62 5.97
CA ARG A 873 2.55 26.97 5.45
C ARG A 873 1.29 27.22 4.60
N GLN A 874 0.43 28.15 5.00
CA GLN A 874 -0.89 28.32 4.39
C GLN A 874 -0.80 28.72 2.91
N SER A 875 0.08 29.68 2.58
CA SER A 875 0.23 30.23 1.23
C SER A 875 0.60 29.18 0.18
N THR A 876 1.42 28.19 0.55
CA THR A 876 1.94 27.17 -0.39
C THR A 876 1.33 25.78 -0.18
N GLY A 877 0.82 25.48 1.02
CA GLY A 877 0.38 24.14 1.42
C GLY A 877 1.50 23.20 1.87
N GLN A 878 2.75 23.70 1.93
CA GLN A 878 3.92 22.96 2.37
C GLN A 878 3.75 22.48 3.83
N VAL A 879 3.99 21.20 4.07
CA VAL A 879 4.12 20.67 5.44
C VAL A 879 5.50 21.04 5.99
N LEU A 880 5.49 21.71 7.13
CA LEU A 880 6.68 22.16 7.84
C LEU A 880 7.11 21.14 8.90
N ALA A 881 6.13 20.53 9.57
CA ALA A 881 6.38 19.46 10.53
C ALA A 881 5.13 18.61 10.77
N VAL A 882 5.33 17.41 11.31
CA VAL A 882 4.28 16.51 11.81
C VAL A 882 4.46 16.30 13.30
N GLY A 883 3.36 16.36 14.05
CA GLY A 883 3.35 16.08 15.49
C GLY A 883 3.60 14.62 15.79
N CYS A 884 4.52 14.33 16.71
CA CYS A 884 4.86 12.98 17.14
C CYS A 884 4.87 12.85 18.66
N THR A 885 4.77 11.61 19.15
CA THR A 885 5.12 11.27 20.53
C THR A 885 6.65 11.31 20.64
N ALA A 886 7.20 12.37 21.23
CA ALA A 886 8.65 12.56 21.36
C ALA A 886 9.23 11.68 22.47
N GLN A 887 10.36 11.08 22.17
CA GLN A 887 11.19 10.31 23.10
C GLN A 887 12.59 10.92 23.12
N PHE A 888 13.31 10.71 24.22
CA PHE A 888 14.70 11.14 24.33
C PHE A 888 15.58 9.93 24.58
N VAL A 889 16.43 9.59 23.60
CA VAL A 889 17.29 8.40 23.62
C VAL A 889 18.74 8.86 23.42
N SER A 890 19.66 8.41 24.27
CA SER A 890 21.10 8.62 24.11
C SER A 890 21.51 10.09 23.85
N ASN A 891 20.95 11.03 24.63
CA ASN A 891 21.20 12.48 24.50
C ASN A 891 20.68 13.14 23.21
N ARG A 892 19.74 12.54 22.49
CA ARG A 892 19.09 13.14 21.31
C ARG A 892 17.56 13.03 21.38
N HIS A 893 16.90 14.00 20.77
CA HIS A 893 15.45 13.95 20.55
C HIS A 893 15.14 12.98 19.41
N SER A 894 14.13 12.12 19.62
CA SER A 894 13.59 11.21 18.63
C SER A 894 12.06 11.19 18.71
N CYS A 895 11.42 10.50 17.78
CA CYS A 895 9.98 10.29 17.78
C CYS A 895 9.68 8.80 17.91
N ALA A 896 8.84 8.44 18.87
CA ALA A 896 8.45 7.06 19.16
C ALA A 896 7.25 6.59 18.32
N GLY A 897 6.40 7.50 17.84
CA GLY A 897 5.20 7.14 17.09
C GLY A 897 4.24 8.32 16.85
N PRO A 898 3.08 8.07 16.22
CA PRO A 898 2.03 9.06 16.04
C PRO A 898 1.46 9.54 17.38
N LEU A 899 0.77 10.68 17.34
CA LEU A 899 0.05 11.21 18.50
C LEU A 899 -1.23 10.40 18.75
N GLN A 900 -1.63 10.30 20.02
CA GLN A 900 -2.83 9.59 20.46
C GLN A 900 -3.82 10.56 21.08
N ALA A 901 -5.10 10.39 20.77
CA ALA A 901 -6.19 11.03 21.46
C ALA A 901 -6.49 10.37 22.82
N ASP A 902 -7.01 11.15 23.77
CA ASP A 902 -7.47 10.67 25.07
C ASP A 902 -8.68 11.50 25.57
N VAL A 903 -9.36 11.03 26.60
CA VAL A 903 -10.55 11.66 27.18
C VAL A 903 -10.23 12.85 28.09
N ALA A 904 -9.00 12.93 28.62
CA ALA A 904 -8.50 14.01 29.48
C ALA A 904 -6.96 13.97 29.59
N SER A 905 -6.34 15.15 29.71
CA SER A 905 -4.93 15.35 30.04
C SER A 905 -4.81 16.62 30.91
N PRO A 906 -5.23 16.57 32.19
CA PRO A 906 -5.32 17.77 33.02
C PRO A 906 -3.95 18.46 33.22
N GLY A 907 -3.91 19.78 33.12
CA GLY A 907 -2.73 20.59 33.43
C GLY A 907 -3.12 21.94 33.99
N LEU A 908 -2.50 22.32 35.11
CA LEU A 908 -2.63 23.63 35.75
C LEU A 908 -1.53 24.55 35.23
N PHE A 909 -1.89 25.78 34.87
CA PHE A 909 -0.92 26.77 34.44
C PHE A 909 -0.05 27.18 35.63
N THR A 910 1.25 27.32 35.43
CA THR A 910 2.17 27.88 36.43
C THR A 910 2.68 29.24 36.01
N ARG A 911 3.02 30.08 37.00
CA ARG A 911 3.37 31.48 36.78
C ARG A 911 4.62 31.67 35.91
N ASP A 912 5.52 30.68 35.93
CA ASP A 912 6.77 30.66 35.18
C ASP A 912 6.74 29.75 33.92
N ALA A 913 5.57 29.20 33.59
CA ALA A 913 5.39 28.25 32.49
C ALA A 913 6.30 27.00 32.59
N SER A 914 6.70 26.59 33.81
CA SER A 914 7.48 25.37 34.03
C SER A 914 6.61 24.12 34.24
N GLY A 915 5.33 24.28 34.55
CA GLY A 915 4.43 23.21 34.96
C GLY A 915 4.60 22.75 36.41
N ALA A 916 5.53 23.33 37.16
CA ALA A 916 5.74 23.12 38.59
C ALA A 916 5.78 24.45 39.36
N GLY A 917 5.70 24.38 40.69
CA GLY A 917 5.70 25.54 41.58
C GLY A 917 4.37 26.29 41.58
N GLN A 918 4.44 27.60 41.82
CA GLN A 918 3.26 28.46 42.01
C GLN A 918 2.34 28.43 40.78
N ILE A 919 1.10 27.99 40.98
CA ILE A 919 0.08 27.96 39.93
C ILE A 919 -0.47 29.36 39.64
N ALA A 920 -0.95 29.54 38.41
CA ALA A 920 -1.74 30.69 38.02
C ALA A 920 -3.11 30.58 38.70
N ALA A 921 -3.28 31.36 39.75
CA ALA A 921 -4.49 31.39 40.54
C ALA A 921 -4.81 32.80 41.03
N LEU A 922 -6.09 33.08 41.21
CA LEU A 922 -6.61 34.31 41.81
C LEU A 922 -7.23 33.98 43.16
N ASN A 923 -7.06 34.89 44.13
CA ASN A 923 -7.77 34.82 45.40
C ASN A 923 -9.27 35.15 45.20
N GLU A 924 -10.05 35.04 46.27
CA GLU A 924 -11.53 35.13 46.25
C GLU A 924 -12.10 36.42 45.63
N ASP A 925 -11.33 37.51 45.62
CA ASP A 925 -11.70 38.77 44.98
C ASP A 925 -11.70 38.71 43.43
N GLY A 926 -11.23 37.59 42.86
CA GLY A 926 -11.13 37.37 41.41
C GLY A 926 -10.16 38.32 40.71
N LYS A 927 -9.26 38.97 41.44
CA LYS A 927 -8.34 40.00 40.92
C LYS A 927 -6.93 39.87 41.45
N THR A 928 -6.77 39.52 42.72
CA THR A 928 -5.45 39.41 43.36
C THR A 928 -4.81 38.07 43.01
N ILE A 929 -3.61 38.11 42.42
CA ILE A 929 -2.83 36.91 42.08
C ILE A 929 -2.33 36.23 43.35
N ASN A 930 -2.63 34.94 43.51
CA ASN A 930 -2.13 34.14 44.61
C ASN A 930 -0.59 34.01 44.55
N SER A 931 0.07 34.33 45.65
CA SER A 931 1.53 34.28 45.80
C SER A 931 1.91 34.36 47.28
N SER A 932 3.17 34.13 47.63
CA SER A 932 3.67 34.32 49.00
C SER A 932 3.45 35.75 49.53
N GLU A 933 3.41 36.75 48.64
CA GLU A 933 3.11 38.15 49.00
C GLU A 933 1.61 38.38 49.19
N ASN A 934 0.77 37.61 48.51
CA ASN A 934 -0.68 37.72 48.54
C ASN A 934 -1.33 36.34 48.79
N PRO A 935 -1.11 35.71 49.95
CA PRO A 935 -1.59 34.36 50.21
C PRO A 935 -3.10 34.37 50.50
N ILE A 936 -3.78 33.30 50.11
CA ILE A 936 -5.22 33.14 50.37
C ILE A 936 -5.48 32.72 51.82
N SER A 937 -6.56 33.20 52.43
CA SER A 937 -6.96 32.74 53.77
C SER A 937 -7.73 31.43 53.69
N ARG A 938 -7.65 30.61 54.75
CA ARG A 938 -8.56 29.47 54.95
C ARG A 938 -10.02 29.94 54.95
N GLY A 939 -10.92 29.10 54.47
CA GLY A 939 -12.34 29.41 54.28
C GLY A 939 -12.67 30.20 53.02
N GLN A 940 -11.69 30.84 52.37
CA GLN A 940 -11.90 31.60 51.12
C GLN A 940 -11.78 30.70 49.88
N VAL A 941 -12.36 31.16 48.76
CA VAL A 941 -12.37 30.42 47.49
C VAL A 941 -11.21 30.86 46.61
N ILE A 942 -10.32 29.93 46.24
CA ILE A 942 -9.29 30.17 45.24
C ILE A 942 -9.82 29.82 43.84
N GLN A 943 -9.48 30.63 42.84
CA GLN A 943 -9.73 30.33 41.42
C GLN A 943 -8.43 29.86 40.78
N VAL A 944 -8.42 28.64 40.27
CA VAL A 944 -7.25 28.00 39.64
C VAL A 944 -7.50 27.81 38.16
N PHE A 945 -6.49 28.09 37.33
CA PHE A 945 -6.60 27.98 35.87
C PHE A 945 -5.76 26.83 35.30
N GLY A 946 -6.32 26.13 34.31
CA GLY A 946 -5.70 25.00 33.65
C GLY A 946 -6.27 24.73 32.26
N THR A 947 -5.98 23.55 31.72
CA THR A 947 -6.50 23.05 30.44
C THR A 947 -6.45 21.52 30.41
N GLY A 948 -6.97 20.91 29.33
CA GLY A 948 -6.93 19.46 29.10
C GLY A 948 -7.98 18.66 29.88
N GLN A 949 -9.08 19.31 30.25
CA GLN A 949 -10.26 18.73 30.87
C GLN A 949 -11.08 17.82 29.93
N GLY A 950 -10.78 17.79 28.63
CA GLY A 950 -11.54 17.01 27.66
C GLY A 950 -12.84 17.70 27.24
N ARG A 951 -13.70 16.93 26.55
CA ARG A 951 -14.93 17.44 25.95
C ARG A 951 -15.85 18.07 27.00
N VAL A 952 -16.23 19.32 26.76
CA VAL A 952 -17.22 20.07 27.53
C VAL A 952 -18.49 20.25 26.68
N PRO A 953 -19.63 19.66 27.08
CA PRO A 953 -20.90 19.87 26.38
C PRO A 953 -21.31 21.34 26.36
N ASN A 954 -21.90 21.79 25.24
CA ASN A 954 -22.33 23.18 25.03
C ASN A 954 -21.21 24.22 25.12
N ALA A 955 -19.95 23.83 24.89
CA ALA A 955 -18.87 24.77 24.71
C ALA A 955 -19.16 25.76 23.56
N PRO A 956 -18.66 27.00 23.62
CA PRO A 956 -18.77 27.94 22.51
C PRO A 956 -18.04 27.40 21.27
N PRO A 957 -18.29 27.97 20.07
CA PRO A 957 -17.50 27.67 18.88
C PRO A 957 -15.99 27.78 19.14
N ASP A 958 -15.20 26.90 18.52
CA ASP A 958 -13.75 26.86 18.76
C ASP A 958 -13.09 28.20 18.43
N GLY A 959 -12.37 28.75 19.43
CA GLY A 959 -11.71 30.05 19.33
C GLY A 959 -12.52 31.21 19.92
N GLU A 960 -13.76 31.00 20.38
CA GLU A 960 -14.58 32.01 21.05
C GLU A 960 -14.52 31.92 22.58
N VAL A 961 -14.95 32.99 23.25
CA VAL A 961 -15.06 33.07 24.71
C VAL A 961 -16.36 32.43 25.20
N ALA A 962 -16.34 31.84 26.41
CA ALA A 962 -17.56 31.43 27.09
C ALA A 962 -18.35 32.66 27.58
N GLN A 963 -19.62 32.75 27.19
CA GLN A 963 -20.56 33.85 27.55
C GLN A 963 -21.18 33.69 28.96
N GLY A 964 -20.68 32.75 29.77
CA GLY A 964 -21.18 32.42 31.10
C GLY A 964 -20.53 31.15 31.66
N GLU A 965 -21.04 30.66 32.79
CA GLU A 965 -20.56 29.41 33.40
C GLU A 965 -20.93 28.18 32.56
N ILE A 966 -19.92 27.49 32.02
CA ILE A 966 -20.11 26.22 31.31
C ILE A 966 -19.35 25.12 32.05
N ARG A 967 -20.07 24.27 32.80
CA ARG A 967 -19.48 23.25 33.67
C ARG A 967 -18.99 22.04 32.90
N THR A 968 -17.88 21.46 33.37
CA THR A 968 -17.39 20.16 32.90
C THR A 968 -18.28 19.02 33.41
N THR A 969 -18.32 17.86 32.73
CA THR A 969 -19.18 16.72 33.13
C THR A 969 -18.46 15.57 33.85
N GLY A 970 -17.13 15.50 33.78
CA GLY A 970 -16.34 14.48 34.48
C GLY A 970 -16.20 14.75 35.99
N GLU A 971 -15.95 13.68 36.73
CA GLU A 971 -15.64 13.73 38.16
C GLU A 971 -14.30 14.43 38.39
N ILE A 972 -14.29 15.37 39.34
CA ILE A 972 -13.13 16.13 39.77
C ILE A 972 -12.86 15.87 41.25
N GLN A 973 -11.60 15.65 41.59
CA GLN A 973 -11.10 15.64 42.96
C GLN A 973 -9.90 16.58 43.04
N VAL A 974 -9.76 17.30 44.15
CA VAL A 974 -8.64 18.22 44.38
C VAL A 974 -7.92 17.84 45.66
N LEU A 975 -6.62 17.62 45.56
CA LEU A 975 -5.72 17.42 46.68
C LEU A 975 -5.09 18.76 47.06
N VAL A 976 -5.22 19.16 48.32
CA VAL A 976 -4.55 20.34 48.88
C VAL A 976 -3.69 19.88 50.07
N GLY A 977 -2.38 20.15 50.02
CA GLY A 977 -1.41 19.57 50.94
C GLY A 977 -1.37 18.04 50.82
N THR A 978 -1.93 17.35 51.81
CA THR A 978 -1.86 15.87 51.91
C THR A 978 -3.22 15.18 51.87
N ARG A 979 -4.32 15.92 51.70
CA ARG A 979 -5.70 15.37 51.74
C ARG A 979 -6.53 15.90 50.58
N PHE A 980 -7.49 15.10 50.14
CA PHE A 980 -8.52 15.55 49.19
C PHE A 980 -9.48 16.49 49.91
N VAL A 981 -9.88 17.57 49.24
CA VAL A 981 -10.94 18.48 49.71
C VAL A 981 -12.30 17.79 49.62
N ASP A 982 -13.26 18.21 50.43
CA ASP A 982 -14.63 17.73 50.32
C ASP A 982 -15.21 18.14 48.95
N PRO A 983 -15.93 17.25 48.23
CA PRO A 983 -16.59 17.63 46.98
C PRO A 983 -17.45 18.89 47.08
N ALA A 984 -18.05 19.18 48.25
CA ALA A 984 -18.82 20.40 48.48
C ALA A 984 -17.98 21.69 48.45
N ASP A 985 -16.66 21.59 48.69
CA ASP A 985 -15.72 22.70 48.62
C ASP A 985 -15.25 22.99 47.19
N ILE A 986 -15.53 22.10 46.22
CA ILE A 986 -15.27 22.32 44.79
C ILE A 986 -16.49 23.03 44.17
N GLN A 987 -16.50 24.35 44.23
CA GLN A 987 -17.68 25.16 43.87
C GLN A 987 -17.92 25.23 42.35
N TYR A 988 -16.84 25.15 41.57
CA TYR A 988 -16.89 25.25 40.12
C TYR A 988 -15.77 24.44 39.46
N SER A 989 -16.10 23.81 38.33
CA SER A 989 -15.15 23.24 37.38
C SER A 989 -15.78 23.38 35.99
N GLY A 990 -15.17 24.19 35.12
CA GLY A 990 -15.78 24.55 33.83
C GLY A 990 -14.90 25.47 32.99
N LEU A 991 -15.36 25.82 31.80
CA LEU A 991 -14.68 26.80 30.96
C LEU A 991 -14.70 28.17 31.66
N ALA A 992 -13.52 28.77 31.81
CA ALA A 992 -13.34 30.06 32.43
C ALA A 992 -14.10 31.14 31.62
N PRO A 993 -15.02 31.90 32.24
CA PRO A 993 -15.71 32.99 31.54
C PRO A 993 -14.72 33.99 30.96
N SER A 994 -15.00 34.50 29.76
CA SER A 994 -14.15 35.48 29.04
C SER A 994 -12.74 35.01 28.63
N LEU A 995 -12.33 33.79 28.96
CA LEU A 995 -11.07 33.20 28.49
C LEU A 995 -11.35 32.10 27.48
N ILE A 996 -10.57 32.06 26.41
CA ILE A 996 -10.75 31.11 25.32
C ILE A 996 -10.04 29.81 25.70
N GLY A 997 -10.76 28.69 25.78
CA GLY A 997 -10.18 27.35 26.00
C GLY A 997 -9.55 27.10 27.38
N VAL A 998 -9.64 28.05 28.31
CA VAL A 998 -9.10 27.91 29.68
C VAL A 998 -10.11 27.19 30.57
N TRP A 999 -9.64 26.21 31.33
CA TRP A 999 -10.39 25.54 32.39
C TRP A 999 -10.20 26.29 33.71
N GLN A 1000 -11.28 26.59 34.41
CA GLN A 1000 -11.28 27.21 35.72
C GLN A 1000 -11.84 26.23 36.76
N ILE A 1001 -11.19 26.21 37.93
CA ILE A 1001 -11.59 25.42 39.08
C ILE A 1001 -11.66 26.34 40.30
N ASN A 1002 -12.81 26.40 40.97
CA ASN A 1002 -12.97 27.19 42.19
C ASN A 1002 -13.03 26.24 43.39
N VAL A 1003 -12.10 26.41 44.33
CA VAL A 1003 -11.97 25.54 45.51
C VAL A 1003 -11.98 26.39 46.77
N ARG A 1004 -12.89 26.10 47.70
CA ARG A 1004 -12.83 26.67 49.05
C ARG A 1004 -11.66 26.01 49.79
N ILE A 1005 -10.71 26.82 50.28
CA ILE A 1005 -9.54 26.31 51.01
C ILE A 1005 -9.98 25.84 52.40
N PRO A 1006 -9.87 24.54 52.74
CA PRO A 1006 -10.36 24.06 54.03
C PRO A 1006 -9.56 24.57 55.23
N GLU A 1007 -10.21 24.63 56.39
CA GLU A 1007 -9.58 25.08 57.65
C GLU A 1007 -8.41 24.20 58.13
N TRP A 1008 -8.37 22.94 57.69
CA TRP A 1008 -7.29 22.01 58.05
C TRP A 1008 -6.00 22.21 57.25
N VAL A 1009 -6.01 23.04 56.20
CA VAL A 1009 -4.82 23.29 55.38
C VAL A 1009 -3.81 24.12 56.17
N ALA A 1010 -2.63 23.55 56.42
CA ALA A 1010 -1.57 24.24 57.13
C ALA A 1010 -1.11 25.48 56.33
N PRO A 1011 -0.92 26.63 57.00
CA PRO A 1011 -0.33 27.80 56.36
C PRO A 1011 1.08 27.52 55.82
N SER A 1012 1.34 27.99 54.61
CA SER A 1012 2.64 27.88 53.94
C SER A 1012 2.66 28.76 52.70
N ASP A 1013 3.84 29.28 52.35
CA ASP A 1013 4.06 29.98 51.08
C ASP A 1013 3.98 29.03 49.87
N ALA A 1014 4.02 27.72 50.11
CA ALA A 1014 3.93 26.67 49.10
C ALA A 1014 3.20 25.45 49.67
N VAL A 1015 1.88 25.39 49.49
CA VAL A 1015 1.02 24.23 49.77
C VAL A 1015 0.79 23.46 48.46
N ASP A 1016 1.08 22.16 48.44
CA ASP A 1016 0.85 21.30 47.27
C ASP A 1016 -0.62 21.36 46.82
N PHE A 1017 -0.87 21.45 45.52
CA PHE A 1017 -2.19 21.53 44.92
C PHE A 1017 -2.24 20.65 43.67
N VAL A 1018 -3.02 19.58 43.68
CA VAL A 1018 -3.11 18.61 42.57
C VAL A 1018 -4.57 18.36 42.23
N VAL A 1019 -4.89 18.30 40.94
CA VAL A 1019 -6.23 17.97 40.46
C VAL A 1019 -6.22 16.57 39.85
N LEU A 1020 -7.21 15.76 40.21
CA LEU A 1020 -7.52 14.49 39.57
C LEU A 1020 -8.84 14.65 38.82
N TYR A 1021 -8.84 14.45 37.51
CA TYR A 1021 -10.02 14.60 36.67
C TYR A 1021 -10.14 13.41 35.72
N ARG A 1022 -11.31 12.74 35.70
CA ARG A 1022 -11.52 11.48 34.96
C ARG A 1022 -10.38 10.46 35.18
N SER A 1023 -9.95 10.32 36.44
CA SER A 1023 -8.84 9.44 36.85
C SER A 1023 -7.47 9.77 36.21
N ARG A 1024 -7.26 11.02 35.77
CA ARG A 1024 -5.98 11.55 35.27
C ARG A 1024 -5.48 12.67 36.19
N LEU A 1025 -4.22 12.59 36.61
CA LEU A 1025 -3.58 13.57 37.48
C LEU A 1025 -3.14 14.80 36.68
N SER A 1026 -3.24 15.98 37.29
CA SER A 1026 -2.76 17.23 36.71
C SER A 1026 -1.24 17.30 36.67
N ASN A 1027 -0.70 18.02 35.68
CA ASN A 1027 0.74 18.31 35.56
C ASN A 1027 1.60 17.03 35.58
N LEU A 1028 1.07 15.95 35.01
CA LEU A 1028 1.75 14.67 34.94
C LEU A 1028 2.86 14.70 33.87
N GLN A 1029 4.10 14.46 34.30
CA GLN A 1029 5.26 14.37 33.43
C GLN A 1029 6.05 13.08 33.75
N ASN A 1030 6.29 12.24 32.74
CA ASN A 1030 7.02 10.97 32.88
C ASN A 1030 6.47 10.06 34.01
N GLY A 1031 5.15 9.94 34.10
CA GLY A 1031 4.48 9.17 35.16
C GLY A 1031 4.60 9.77 36.58
N THR A 1032 5.22 10.94 36.71
CA THR A 1032 5.40 11.66 37.98
C THR A 1032 4.59 12.95 37.95
N VAL A 1033 3.86 13.26 39.02
CA VAL A 1033 3.16 14.54 39.14
C VAL A 1033 4.18 15.63 39.44
N LEU A 1034 4.28 16.64 38.58
CA LEU A 1034 5.04 17.85 38.90
C LEU A 1034 4.37 18.56 40.08
N LYS A 1035 5.16 18.93 41.09
CA LYS A 1035 4.63 19.61 42.26
C LYS A 1035 4.17 21.01 41.91
N THR A 1036 2.86 21.24 41.95
CA THR A 1036 2.21 22.54 41.81
C THR A 1036 1.75 23.04 43.17
N THR A 1037 1.83 24.35 43.42
CA THR A 1037 1.60 24.92 44.76
C THR A 1037 0.74 26.18 44.74
N ILE A 1038 0.09 26.46 45.86
CA ILE A 1038 -0.57 27.72 46.20
C ILE A 1038 -0.01 28.28 47.52
N ALA A 1039 -0.14 29.58 47.74
CA ALA A 1039 0.25 30.22 49.00
C ALA A 1039 -0.97 30.41 49.91
N VAL A 1040 -0.88 29.95 51.16
CA VAL A 1040 -1.95 29.98 52.17
C VAL A 1040 -1.48 30.76 53.41
N ARG A 1041 -2.29 31.73 53.82
CA ARG A 1041 -1.94 32.75 54.82
C ARG A 1041 -1.63 32.12 56.18
N GLN A 1042 -0.47 32.50 56.74
CA GLN A 1042 -0.02 32.18 58.11
C GLN A 1042 -1.14 32.34 59.14
#